data_AF-A0A4R1RB95-F1
#
_entry.id   AF-A0A4R1RB95-F1
#
_cell.length_a   1.000
_cell.length_b   1.000
_cell.length_c   1.000
_cell.angle_alpha   90.00
_cell.angle_beta   90.00
_cell.angle_gamma   90.00
#
_symmetry.space_group_name_H-M   'P 1'
#
loop_
_entity.id
_entity.type
_entity.pdbx_description
1 polymer ?
#
loop_
_entity_poly.entity_id
_entity_poly.type
_entity_poly.pdbx_seq_one_letter_code
_entity_poly.pdbx_strand_id
1 'polypeptide(L)'
;MLKHLALLLFFLGTSLFAQENNEHLTAVIIGSGSPKFNAERSGPSVLITYKNTQILVDMGNGTQANLNKINSKIKDIDGLLFTHHHLDHNEEFAPIFIQSLLGGNKTIIAGPKQTISLIDNTIENYREDIEYRLSKSGRSLTGVKSNFTAKNLTGTTAFYIGDIKITYTPVNHNIATLAYRFDVGNESIVISGDLTYSESLPILARNADYLIMDSGGAIEVGSKRNPNSNKTGNKNGNKQQAHVNLAESSQMAKEANVKNLVLTHFNFTNVDEESTSSEIRKNYNGTILYGKDLMSLTLNQNITSKKYSNSNDNTPFIDSAVQDNYSNTKEISKPSVKQSKQQLKKNKKSQQTTLRNTTPSNYISQYANVHEGGVVTSGKLPDLNAFSEHGDPLKLRELSKGKYTVLAMGCLTCPEFHQAYTGIEALNVDYAPKDVQFFFVYKSLRHPELDGYVDAQNISERLLMIKEVKKKLGTKVPWIADAMDDNIRMALNAGSQSIYLISPQGEIIKGWGKLKEAELRQALSDKVGTANTLTTINDLDLPIIKRYEKRSNEDTNITIHRPEGLNILAIEPKNPEDTYYVKLRAEADRELLETGNGKLGLGFFPDPILDAHWNNLTPPMKYVLELPEGVTASPQEASAEKGAGDSDTNPRQFWVEIKGAKPSDKIELTLHYYGCTSSMCKALTHKYTINITPENKGARTFGFNKGNQQENQKGNQKDNNNSPQSSEAILKRMDANNDGKISKSEAKGKLKENFNERDKNKDGYITADELTRRNR
;
A
#
# COMPACT_ATOMS: atom_id res chain seq x y z
N MET A 1 -77.97 -24.08 12.64
CA MET A 1 -77.29 -25.37 12.40
C MET A 1 -77.17 -25.61 10.90
N LEU A 2 -75.93 -25.82 10.47
CA LEU A 2 -75.49 -26.64 9.34
C LEU A 2 -76.15 -26.40 7.97
N LYS A 3 -75.53 -25.50 7.22
CA LYS A 3 -75.08 -25.64 5.82
C LYS A 3 -74.47 -24.28 5.45
N HIS A 4 -73.41 -24.25 4.66
CA HIS A 4 -72.61 -23.08 4.21
C HIS A 4 -71.28 -22.77 4.94
N LEU A 5 -70.82 -23.59 5.90
CA LEU A 5 -69.48 -23.43 6.52
C LEU A 5 -68.50 -24.56 6.14
N ALA A 6 -68.56 -25.10 4.92
CA ALA A 6 -67.69 -26.19 4.49
C ALA A 6 -67.10 -26.02 3.07
N LEU A 7 -67.23 -24.85 2.44
CA LEU A 7 -66.71 -24.62 1.08
C LEU A 7 -65.74 -23.43 0.97
N LEU A 8 -65.03 -23.10 2.07
CA LEU A 8 -64.10 -21.97 2.13
C LEU A 8 -62.77 -22.32 2.82
N LEU A 9 -62.40 -23.62 2.86
CA LEU A 9 -61.20 -24.12 3.53
C LEU A 9 -60.41 -25.15 2.71
N PHE A 10 -60.52 -25.13 1.37
CA PHE A 10 -59.73 -26.04 0.51
C PHE A 10 -59.13 -25.40 -0.75
N PHE A 11 -58.78 -24.10 -0.68
CA PHE A 11 -58.01 -23.41 -1.73
C PHE A 11 -56.97 -22.42 -1.15
N LEU A 12 -56.29 -22.81 -0.07
CA LEU A 12 -54.97 -22.27 0.29
C LEU A 12 -53.94 -23.41 0.23
N GLY A 13 -53.83 -24.05 -0.94
CA GLY A 13 -52.62 -24.75 -1.32
C GLY A 13 -51.59 -23.69 -1.67
N THR A 14 -50.80 -23.26 -0.69
CA THR A 14 -49.58 -22.49 -0.95
C THR A 14 -48.68 -23.34 -1.84
N SER A 15 -48.66 -23.05 -3.14
CA SER A 15 -47.52 -23.36 -3.99
C SER A 15 -46.38 -22.46 -3.54
N LEU A 16 -45.79 -22.78 -2.37
CA LEU A 16 -44.42 -22.42 -2.08
C LEU A 16 -43.60 -23.18 -3.11
N PHE A 17 -43.33 -22.51 -4.24
CA PHE A 17 -42.18 -22.86 -5.06
C PHE A 17 -40.97 -22.72 -4.15
N ALA A 18 -40.55 -23.84 -3.56
CA ALA A 18 -39.20 -23.96 -3.03
C ALA A 18 -38.28 -23.76 -4.23
N GLN A 19 -37.79 -22.54 -4.40
CA GLN A 19 -36.58 -22.31 -5.16
C GLN A 19 -35.55 -23.19 -4.47
N GLU A 20 -35.05 -24.22 -5.16
CA GLU A 20 -33.93 -25.03 -4.66
C GLU A 20 -32.79 -24.04 -4.37
N ASN A 21 -32.63 -23.69 -3.09
CA ASN A 21 -31.54 -22.83 -2.69
C ASN A 21 -30.28 -23.63 -2.92
N ASN A 22 -29.40 -23.17 -3.81
CA ASN A 22 -28.12 -23.83 -4.04
C ASN A 22 -27.32 -23.79 -2.73
N GLU A 23 -27.25 -24.90 -2.01
CA GLU A 23 -26.55 -24.99 -0.73
C GLU A 23 -25.02 -25.06 -0.89
N HIS A 24 -24.52 -25.08 -2.14
CA HIS A 24 -23.11 -25.14 -2.47
C HIS A 24 -22.67 -23.94 -3.31
N LEU A 25 -21.43 -23.49 -3.09
CA LEU A 25 -20.76 -22.52 -3.94
C LEU A 25 -20.56 -23.14 -5.33
N THR A 26 -21.14 -22.53 -6.35
CA THR A 26 -21.11 -23.03 -7.73
C THR A 26 -20.61 -21.96 -8.68
N ALA A 27 -19.77 -22.35 -9.63
CA ALA A 27 -19.39 -21.50 -10.76
C ALA A 27 -19.98 -22.05 -12.06
N VAL A 28 -20.63 -21.19 -12.84
CA VAL A 28 -21.06 -21.50 -14.22
C VAL A 28 -20.19 -20.70 -15.17
N ILE A 29 -19.47 -21.37 -16.05
CA ILE A 29 -18.70 -20.72 -17.12
C ILE A 29 -19.71 -20.18 -18.15
N ILE A 30 -20.06 -18.90 -18.06
CA ILE A 30 -21.04 -18.28 -18.97
C ILE A 30 -20.43 -18.14 -20.36
N GLY A 31 -19.15 -17.78 -20.45
CA GLY A 31 -18.40 -17.74 -21.70
C GLY A 31 -16.94 -18.13 -21.50
N SER A 32 -16.44 -18.91 -22.44
CA SER A 32 -15.12 -19.59 -22.38
C SER A 32 -14.14 -19.17 -23.48
N GLY A 33 -14.55 -18.24 -24.34
CA GLY A 33 -13.80 -17.72 -25.47
C GLY A 33 -12.83 -16.59 -25.07
N SER A 34 -12.29 -15.93 -26.08
CA SER A 34 -11.26 -14.88 -25.96
C SER A 34 -11.63 -13.70 -26.88
N PRO A 35 -10.77 -12.67 -27.09
CA PRO A 35 -11.14 -11.53 -27.94
C PRO A 35 -11.44 -11.88 -29.40
N LYS A 36 -11.01 -13.06 -29.86
CA LYS A 36 -11.36 -13.53 -31.21
C LYS A 36 -12.78 -14.08 -31.19
N PHE A 37 -13.68 -13.39 -31.89
CA PHE A 37 -15.06 -13.85 -32.07
C PHE A 37 -15.12 -15.33 -32.48
N ASN A 38 -15.93 -16.10 -31.75
CA ASN A 38 -16.19 -17.50 -32.00
C ASN A 38 -17.69 -17.78 -31.78
N ALA A 39 -18.37 -18.31 -32.79
CA ALA A 39 -19.80 -18.59 -32.72
C ALA A 39 -20.16 -19.67 -31.67
N GLU A 40 -19.19 -20.49 -31.27
CA GLU A 40 -19.37 -21.60 -30.32
C GLU A 40 -18.85 -21.29 -28.91
N ARG A 41 -18.16 -20.16 -28.73
CA ARG A 41 -17.63 -19.72 -27.43
C ARG A 41 -17.82 -18.21 -27.25
N SER A 42 -18.74 -17.83 -26.37
CA SER A 42 -18.90 -16.47 -25.88
C SER A 42 -17.61 -15.98 -25.18
N GLY A 43 -17.38 -14.68 -25.18
CA GLY A 43 -16.26 -14.05 -24.49
C GLY A 43 -16.24 -14.33 -22.98
N PRO A 44 -15.12 -14.06 -22.29
CA PRO A 44 -14.93 -14.41 -20.88
C PRO A 44 -16.07 -13.93 -19.97
N SER A 45 -16.70 -14.87 -19.27
CA SER A 45 -17.67 -14.58 -18.21
C SER A 45 -17.91 -15.80 -17.33
N VAL A 46 -17.99 -15.60 -16.00
CA VAL A 46 -18.29 -16.64 -15.02
C VAL A 46 -19.35 -16.15 -14.04
N LEU A 47 -20.40 -16.93 -13.85
CA LEU A 47 -21.44 -16.68 -12.85
C LEU A 47 -21.17 -17.50 -11.59
N ILE A 48 -20.85 -16.84 -10.48
CA ILE A 48 -20.75 -17.44 -9.15
C ILE A 48 -22.12 -17.38 -8.47
N THR A 49 -22.57 -18.51 -7.93
CA THR A 49 -23.85 -18.61 -7.23
C THR A 49 -23.70 -19.30 -5.89
N TYR A 50 -24.43 -18.82 -4.88
CA TYR A 50 -24.62 -19.48 -3.59
C TYR A 50 -25.94 -19.02 -2.98
N LYS A 51 -26.83 -19.97 -2.65
CA LYS A 51 -28.22 -19.71 -2.27
C LYS A 51 -28.90 -18.79 -3.29
N ASN A 52 -29.29 -17.59 -2.85
CA ASN A 52 -29.92 -16.55 -3.68
C ASN A 52 -28.93 -15.49 -4.17
N THR A 53 -27.65 -15.59 -3.82
CA THR A 53 -26.62 -14.63 -4.24
C THR A 53 -26.07 -15.00 -5.60
N GLN A 54 -26.03 -14.04 -6.54
CA GLN A 54 -25.44 -14.19 -7.87
C GLN A 54 -24.39 -13.11 -8.13
N ILE A 55 -23.19 -13.50 -8.55
CA ILE A 55 -22.09 -12.60 -8.88
C ILE A 55 -21.57 -12.96 -10.26
N LEU A 56 -21.62 -12.01 -11.19
CA LEU A 56 -21.07 -12.16 -12.54
C LEU A 56 -19.65 -11.57 -12.56
N VAL A 57 -18.69 -12.37 -13.00
CA VAL A 57 -17.29 -11.98 -13.14
C VAL A 57 -16.95 -11.93 -14.62
N ASP A 58 -16.60 -10.74 -15.11
CA ASP A 58 -16.45 -10.38 -16.53
C ASP A 58 -17.72 -10.58 -17.36
N MET A 59 -17.84 -9.79 -18.43
CA MET A 59 -19.05 -9.63 -19.25
C MET A 59 -18.69 -9.50 -20.74
N GLY A 60 -17.99 -10.49 -21.28
CA GLY A 60 -17.66 -10.56 -22.71
C GLY A 60 -18.85 -10.77 -23.65
N ASN A 61 -18.63 -10.68 -24.96
CA ASN A 61 -19.68 -10.91 -25.96
C ASN A 61 -20.38 -12.27 -25.81
N GLY A 62 -21.71 -12.30 -25.90
CA GLY A 62 -22.53 -13.50 -25.76
C GLY A 62 -23.00 -13.81 -24.33
N THR A 63 -22.54 -13.03 -23.33
CA THR A 63 -22.89 -13.22 -21.91
C THR A 63 -24.40 -13.22 -21.67
N GLN A 64 -25.15 -12.23 -22.16
CA GLN A 64 -26.60 -12.13 -21.97
C GLN A 64 -27.34 -13.30 -22.61
N ALA A 65 -26.92 -13.73 -23.80
CA ALA A 65 -27.54 -14.87 -24.47
C ALA A 65 -27.36 -16.16 -23.65
N ASN A 66 -26.18 -16.36 -23.06
CA ASN A 66 -25.89 -17.52 -22.25
C ASN A 66 -26.55 -17.46 -20.86
N LEU A 67 -26.64 -16.29 -20.22
CA LEU A 67 -27.44 -16.10 -18.99
C LEU A 67 -28.92 -16.46 -19.21
N ASN A 68 -29.50 -16.04 -20.34
CA ASN A 68 -30.88 -16.37 -20.69
C ASN A 68 -31.10 -17.88 -20.87
N LYS A 69 -30.13 -18.61 -21.47
CA LYS A 69 -30.24 -20.08 -21.64
C LYS A 69 -30.33 -20.83 -20.31
N ILE A 70 -29.75 -20.29 -19.23
CA ILE A 70 -29.81 -20.87 -17.88
C ILE A 70 -30.88 -20.22 -17.00
N ASN A 71 -31.77 -19.40 -17.58
CA ASN A 71 -32.82 -18.64 -16.87
C ASN A 71 -32.29 -17.74 -15.73
N SER A 72 -31.02 -17.33 -15.77
CA SER A 72 -30.47 -16.33 -14.85
C SER A 72 -30.83 -14.94 -15.36
N LYS A 73 -31.65 -14.22 -14.59
CA LYS A 73 -32.09 -12.88 -14.97
C LYS A 73 -31.09 -11.87 -14.43
N ILE A 74 -30.69 -10.92 -15.27
CA ILE A 74 -29.72 -9.86 -14.91
C ILE A 74 -30.17 -9.07 -13.68
N LYS A 75 -31.48 -8.85 -13.51
CA LYS A 75 -32.00 -8.16 -12.33
C LYS A 75 -31.69 -8.90 -11.03
N ASP A 76 -31.50 -10.21 -11.05
CA ASP A 76 -31.27 -11.06 -9.87
C ASP A 76 -29.76 -11.21 -9.58
N ILE A 77 -28.88 -10.46 -10.28
CA ILE A 77 -27.43 -10.43 -10.07
C ILE A 77 -27.07 -9.35 -9.04
N ASP A 78 -26.47 -9.75 -7.94
CA ASP A 78 -26.07 -8.89 -6.83
C ASP A 78 -24.68 -8.27 -7.01
N GLY A 79 -23.84 -8.87 -7.85
CA GLY A 79 -22.45 -8.46 -8.06
C GLY A 79 -22.04 -8.46 -9.53
N LEU A 80 -21.41 -7.38 -9.99
CA LEU A 80 -20.71 -7.29 -11.27
C LEU A 80 -19.23 -7.01 -11.01
N LEU A 81 -18.37 -8.01 -11.22
CA LEU A 81 -16.95 -7.91 -10.96
C LEU A 81 -16.15 -7.91 -12.25
N PHE A 82 -15.11 -7.09 -12.33
CA PHE A 82 -14.18 -7.05 -13.46
C PHE A 82 -12.80 -7.54 -13.04
N THR A 83 -12.24 -8.51 -13.75
CA THR A 83 -10.83 -8.87 -13.61
C THR A 83 -9.95 -7.74 -14.15
N HIS A 84 -10.26 -7.23 -15.35
CA HIS A 84 -9.58 -6.11 -16.00
C HIS A 84 -10.42 -5.45 -17.10
N HIS A 85 -9.94 -4.31 -17.60
CA HIS A 85 -10.65 -3.45 -18.56
C HIS A 85 -10.23 -3.67 -20.03
N HIS A 86 -9.96 -4.92 -20.42
CA HIS A 86 -9.89 -5.26 -21.84
C HIS A 86 -11.28 -5.42 -22.44
N LEU A 87 -11.42 -5.10 -23.73
CA LEU A 87 -12.71 -5.03 -24.39
C LEU A 87 -13.49 -6.35 -24.27
N ASP A 88 -12.85 -7.48 -24.54
CA ASP A 88 -13.46 -8.81 -24.53
C ASP A 88 -13.96 -9.28 -23.16
N HIS A 89 -13.56 -8.63 -22.07
CA HIS A 89 -14.11 -8.85 -20.72
C HIS A 89 -15.26 -7.89 -20.37
N ASN A 90 -15.57 -6.92 -21.24
CA ASN A 90 -16.45 -5.78 -20.96
C ASN A 90 -17.53 -5.52 -22.02
N GLU A 91 -17.49 -6.19 -23.18
CA GLU A 91 -18.35 -5.91 -24.35
C GLU A 91 -19.84 -5.84 -24.06
N GLU A 92 -20.34 -6.62 -23.09
CA GLU A 92 -21.75 -6.62 -22.69
C GLU A 92 -22.02 -5.94 -21.35
N PHE A 93 -21.04 -5.23 -20.79
CA PHE A 93 -21.26 -4.49 -19.53
C PHE A 93 -22.39 -3.48 -19.64
N ALA A 94 -22.39 -2.62 -20.66
CA ALA A 94 -23.36 -1.53 -20.79
C ALA A 94 -24.83 -2.01 -20.76
N PRO A 95 -25.26 -2.95 -21.62
CA PRO A 95 -26.64 -3.44 -21.59
C PRO A 95 -26.99 -4.18 -20.30
N ILE A 96 -26.06 -4.96 -19.71
CA ILE A 96 -26.27 -5.67 -18.44
C ILE A 96 -26.45 -4.67 -17.29
N PHE A 97 -25.56 -3.69 -17.19
CA PHE A 97 -25.59 -2.67 -16.15
C PHE A 97 -26.87 -1.81 -16.23
N ILE A 98 -27.26 -1.38 -17.43
CA ILE A 98 -28.50 -0.62 -17.62
C ILE A 98 -29.71 -1.44 -17.17
N GLN A 99 -29.78 -2.73 -17.54
CA GLN A 99 -30.88 -3.58 -17.10
C GLN A 99 -30.89 -3.80 -15.58
N SER A 100 -29.72 -3.99 -14.95
CA SER A 100 -29.57 -4.07 -13.49
C SER A 100 -30.04 -2.77 -12.81
N LEU A 101 -29.58 -1.61 -13.28
CA LEU A 101 -29.95 -0.29 -12.76
C LEU A 101 -31.46 -0.04 -12.79
N LEU A 102 -32.12 -0.42 -13.89
CA LEU A 102 -33.56 -0.32 -14.09
C LEU A 102 -34.34 -1.36 -13.26
N GLY A 103 -33.72 -2.47 -12.89
CA GLY A 103 -34.33 -3.57 -12.15
C GLY A 103 -34.64 -3.25 -10.69
N GLY A 104 -33.92 -2.31 -10.08
CA GLY A 104 -34.18 -1.85 -8.70
C GLY A 104 -33.42 -2.59 -7.60
N ASN A 105 -32.72 -3.67 -7.93
CA ASN A 105 -31.93 -4.44 -6.97
C ASN A 105 -30.61 -3.76 -6.64
N LYS A 106 -30.14 -3.92 -5.40
CA LYS A 106 -28.87 -3.37 -4.94
C LYS A 106 -27.71 -4.21 -5.49
N THR A 107 -26.94 -3.64 -6.41
CA THR A 107 -25.83 -4.32 -7.09
C THR A 107 -24.49 -3.73 -6.65
N ILE A 108 -23.52 -4.58 -6.30
CA ILE A 108 -22.14 -4.15 -6.08
C ILE A 108 -21.37 -4.29 -7.39
N ILE A 109 -20.72 -3.22 -7.83
CA ILE A 109 -19.90 -3.20 -9.04
C ILE A 109 -18.46 -2.92 -8.63
N ALA A 110 -17.54 -3.84 -8.89
CA ALA A 110 -16.16 -3.69 -8.42
C ALA A 110 -15.13 -4.26 -9.40
N GLY A 111 -13.95 -3.66 -9.45
CA GLY A 111 -12.90 -4.04 -10.40
C GLY A 111 -11.65 -3.20 -10.22
N PRO A 112 -10.64 -3.32 -11.09
CA PRO A 112 -9.45 -2.48 -11.02
C PRO A 112 -9.76 -1.00 -11.26
N LYS A 113 -8.71 -0.17 -11.24
CA LYS A 113 -8.80 1.26 -11.59
C LYS A 113 -9.62 1.44 -12.88
N GLN A 114 -10.37 2.55 -12.97
CA GLN A 114 -11.31 2.90 -14.05
C GLN A 114 -12.70 2.25 -13.99
N THR A 115 -12.99 1.35 -13.05
CA THR A 115 -14.34 0.76 -12.90
C THR A 115 -15.42 1.83 -12.67
N ILE A 116 -15.18 2.78 -11.76
CA ILE A 116 -16.11 3.88 -11.51
C ILE A 116 -16.30 4.74 -12.76
N SER A 117 -15.21 5.07 -13.46
CA SER A 117 -15.27 5.87 -14.70
C SER A 117 -16.02 5.15 -15.82
N LEU A 118 -15.89 3.83 -15.94
CA LEU A 118 -16.65 3.03 -16.91
C LEU A 118 -18.16 3.11 -16.64
N ILE A 119 -18.57 3.04 -15.37
CA ILE A 119 -19.97 3.19 -14.94
C ILE A 119 -20.47 4.59 -15.28
N ASP A 120 -19.75 5.63 -14.85
CA ASP A 120 -20.16 7.02 -15.07
C ASP A 120 -20.30 7.34 -16.57
N ASN A 121 -19.34 6.89 -17.38
CA ASN A 121 -19.38 7.06 -18.84
C ASN A 121 -20.52 6.26 -19.48
N THR A 122 -20.84 5.07 -18.96
CA THR A 122 -22.00 4.29 -19.46
C THR A 122 -23.30 5.01 -19.14
N ILE A 123 -23.48 5.54 -17.93
CA ILE A 123 -24.65 6.34 -17.58
C ILE A 123 -24.75 7.56 -18.48
N GLU A 124 -23.65 8.27 -18.71
CA GLU A 124 -23.65 9.48 -19.53
C GLU A 124 -23.97 9.17 -21.00
N ASN A 125 -23.33 8.16 -21.59
CA ASN A 125 -23.54 7.77 -22.97
C ASN A 125 -24.99 7.33 -23.27
N TYR A 126 -25.67 6.76 -22.27
CA TYR A 126 -27.04 6.24 -22.39
C TYR A 126 -28.06 7.03 -21.56
N ARG A 127 -27.72 8.25 -21.12
CA ARG A 127 -28.54 9.06 -20.20
C ARG A 127 -29.98 9.20 -20.69
N GLU A 128 -30.17 9.58 -21.95
CA GLU A 128 -31.49 9.81 -22.55
C GLU A 128 -32.36 8.53 -22.54
N ASP A 129 -31.79 7.39 -22.94
CA ASP A 129 -32.50 6.09 -22.92
C ASP A 129 -32.85 5.66 -21.49
N ILE A 130 -31.90 5.79 -20.55
CA ILE A 130 -32.12 5.45 -19.14
C ILE A 130 -33.24 6.32 -18.55
N GLU A 131 -33.18 7.64 -18.75
CA GLU A 131 -34.20 8.58 -18.25
C GLU A 131 -35.57 8.33 -18.89
N TYR A 132 -35.62 8.08 -20.21
CA TYR A 132 -36.85 7.69 -20.90
C TYR A 132 -37.49 6.43 -20.28
N ARG A 133 -36.71 5.37 -20.06
CA ARG A 133 -37.21 4.11 -19.48
C ARG A 133 -37.68 4.28 -18.04
N LEU A 134 -36.93 5.03 -17.23
CA LEU A 134 -37.30 5.33 -15.85
C LEU A 134 -38.62 6.12 -15.78
N SER A 135 -38.83 7.07 -16.70
CA SER A 135 -40.05 7.89 -16.78
C SER A 135 -41.32 7.05 -16.96
N LYS A 136 -41.26 5.92 -17.67
CA LYS A 136 -42.40 4.99 -17.86
C LYS A 136 -42.88 4.35 -16.56
N SER A 137 -42.03 4.34 -15.54
CA SER A 137 -42.31 3.79 -14.21
C SER A 137 -42.37 4.85 -13.11
N GLY A 138 -42.39 6.15 -13.48
CA GLY A 138 -42.37 7.25 -12.51
C GLY A 138 -41.09 7.36 -11.68
N ARG A 139 -39.98 6.75 -12.14
CA ARG A 139 -38.67 6.79 -11.47
C ARG A 139 -37.75 7.82 -12.13
N SER A 140 -36.69 8.21 -11.44
CA SER A 140 -35.68 9.14 -11.96
C SER A 140 -34.27 8.55 -11.86
N LEU A 141 -33.36 9.03 -12.70
CA LEU A 141 -31.95 8.61 -12.68
C LEU A 141 -31.32 8.82 -11.29
N THR A 142 -31.57 9.99 -10.68
CA THR A 142 -31.12 10.29 -9.32
C THR A 142 -31.64 9.28 -8.30
N GLY A 143 -32.89 8.83 -8.43
CA GLY A 143 -33.49 7.84 -7.53
C GLY A 143 -32.82 6.47 -7.62
N VAL A 144 -32.47 6.03 -8.84
CA VAL A 144 -31.88 4.71 -9.06
C VAL A 144 -30.36 4.65 -8.87
N LYS A 145 -29.66 5.79 -8.73
CA LYS A 145 -28.23 5.79 -8.39
C LYS A 145 -27.91 5.07 -7.08
N SER A 146 -28.88 4.98 -6.16
CA SER A 146 -28.75 4.23 -4.91
C SER A 146 -28.89 2.71 -5.07
N ASN A 147 -29.26 2.23 -6.25
CA ASN A 147 -29.39 0.80 -6.57
C ASN A 147 -28.04 0.15 -6.83
N PHE A 148 -26.93 0.87 -6.85
CA PHE A 148 -25.62 0.23 -6.95
C PHE A 148 -24.58 0.90 -6.07
N THR A 149 -23.53 0.15 -5.77
CA THR A 149 -22.31 0.66 -5.14
C THR A 149 -21.13 0.32 -6.03
N ALA A 150 -20.39 1.34 -6.47
CA ALA A 150 -19.21 1.16 -7.31
C ALA A 150 -17.92 1.21 -6.48
N LYS A 151 -16.96 0.32 -6.77
CA LYS A 151 -15.68 0.26 -6.07
C LYS A 151 -14.53 0.05 -7.05
N ASN A 152 -13.56 0.98 -7.05
CA ASN A 152 -12.23 0.67 -7.56
C ASN A 152 -11.49 -0.11 -6.48
N LEU A 153 -11.16 -1.35 -6.77
CA LEU A 153 -10.42 -2.23 -5.88
C LEU A 153 -8.93 -1.90 -5.96
N THR A 154 -8.34 -1.64 -4.78
CA THR A 154 -6.91 -1.44 -4.57
C THR A 154 -6.51 -2.19 -3.31
N GLY A 155 -5.28 -2.70 -3.23
CA GLY A 155 -4.84 -3.53 -2.10
C GLY A 155 -5.45 -4.94 -2.10
N THR A 156 -5.70 -5.49 -0.91
CA THR A 156 -6.16 -6.89 -0.71
C THR A 156 -7.34 -7.01 0.27
N THR A 157 -8.08 -5.91 0.49
CA THR A 157 -9.17 -5.85 1.45
C THR A 157 -10.34 -6.73 1.02
N ALA A 158 -10.66 -7.76 1.81
CA ALA A 158 -11.81 -8.61 1.56
C ALA A 158 -13.13 -7.85 1.66
N PHE A 159 -14.15 -8.28 0.92
CA PHE A 159 -15.51 -7.79 1.05
C PHE A 159 -16.51 -8.93 0.87
N TYR A 160 -17.79 -8.66 1.13
CA TYR A 160 -18.86 -9.65 1.02
C TYR A 160 -19.91 -9.19 0.02
N ILE A 161 -20.48 -10.15 -0.71
CA ILE A 161 -21.75 -10.01 -1.41
C ILE A 161 -22.59 -11.21 -0.95
N GLY A 162 -23.73 -10.93 -0.30
CA GLY A 162 -24.46 -11.96 0.44
C GLY A 162 -23.57 -12.66 1.48
N ASP A 163 -23.62 -13.98 1.51
CA ASP A 163 -22.80 -14.84 2.37
C ASP A 163 -21.42 -15.17 1.77
N ILE A 164 -21.12 -14.69 0.55
CA ILE A 164 -19.88 -15.03 -0.17
C ILE A 164 -18.79 -14.04 0.22
N LYS A 165 -17.72 -14.55 0.84
CA LYS A 165 -16.50 -13.76 1.09
C LYS A 165 -15.69 -13.68 -0.18
N ILE A 166 -15.29 -12.47 -0.57
CA ILE A 166 -14.51 -12.19 -1.77
C ILE A 166 -13.17 -11.62 -1.34
N THR A 167 -12.10 -12.30 -1.72
CA THR A 167 -10.72 -11.81 -1.64
C THR A 167 -10.16 -11.66 -3.04
N TYR A 168 -9.17 -10.79 -3.22
CA TYR A 168 -8.58 -10.54 -4.53
C TYR A 168 -7.11 -10.15 -4.39
N THR A 169 -6.36 -10.35 -5.47
CA THR A 169 -4.95 -9.96 -5.57
C THR A 169 -4.62 -9.45 -6.96
N PRO A 170 -3.72 -8.47 -7.12
CA PRO A 170 -3.21 -8.12 -8.44
C PRO A 170 -2.42 -9.28 -9.05
N VAL A 171 -2.63 -9.52 -10.34
CA VAL A 171 -1.87 -10.50 -11.15
C VAL A 171 -1.20 -9.81 -12.33
N ASN A 172 -0.18 -10.45 -12.90
CA ASN A 172 0.65 -9.88 -13.95
C ASN A 172 -0.04 -9.95 -15.32
N HIS A 173 -0.44 -8.81 -15.86
CA HIS A 173 -0.97 -8.71 -17.23
C HIS A 173 -0.56 -7.36 -17.85
N ASN A 174 -0.93 -7.12 -19.11
CA ASN A 174 -0.55 -5.90 -19.83
C ASN A 174 -1.25 -4.61 -19.30
N ILE A 175 -2.35 -4.77 -18.55
CA ILE A 175 -3.08 -3.72 -17.83
C ILE A 175 -3.38 -4.17 -16.40
N ALA A 176 -3.85 -3.25 -15.55
CA ALA A 176 -4.21 -3.56 -14.16
C ALA A 176 -5.26 -4.67 -14.11
N THR A 177 -4.89 -5.82 -13.52
CA THR A 177 -5.69 -7.04 -13.53
C THR A 177 -5.73 -7.68 -12.15
N LEU A 178 -6.90 -8.21 -11.79
CA LEU A 178 -7.18 -8.82 -10.50
C LEU A 178 -7.62 -10.28 -10.69
N ALA A 179 -7.09 -11.15 -9.85
CA ALA A 179 -7.68 -12.46 -9.60
C ALA A 179 -8.60 -12.38 -8.37
N TYR A 180 -9.71 -13.12 -8.40
CA TYR A 180 -10.70 -13.20 -7.33
C TYR A 180 -10.77 -14.59 -6.73
N ARG A 181 -10.99 -14.66 -5.42
CA ARG A 181 -11.34 -15.88 -4.69
C ARG A 181 -12.64 -15.66 -3.94
N PHE A 182 -13.53 -16.64 -4.08
CA PHE A 182 -14.84 -16.70 -3.46
C PHE A 182 -14.82 -17.82 -2.44
N ASP A 183 -15.10 -17.51 -1.17
CA ASP A 183 -15.14 -18.49 -0.09
C ASP A 183 -16.52 -18.51 0.57
N VAL A 184 -17.03 -19.72 0.83
CA VAL A 184 -18.22 -19.98 1.65
C VAL A 184 -17.94 -21.21 2.51
N GLY A 185 -17.87 -21.05 3.82
CA GLY A 185 -17.51 -22.16 4.71
C GLY A 185 -16.14 -22.75 4.32
N ASN A 186 -16.13 -24.02 3.92
CA ASN A 186 -14.93 -24.73 3.46
C ASN A 186 -14.79 -24.81 1.93
N GLU A 187 -15.72 -24.18 1.21
CA GLU A 187 -15.80 -24.22 -0.24
C GLU A 187 -15.17 -22.97 -0.85
N SER A 188 -14.38 -23.16 -1.91
CA SER A 188 -13.63 -22.06 -2.52
C SER A 188 -13.42 -22.19 -4.02
N ILE A 189 -13.69 -21.10 -4.73
CA ILE A 189 -13.51 -20.98 -6.18
C ILE A 189 -12.63 -19.75 -6.46
N VAL A 190 -11.67 -19.89 -7.37
CA VAL A 190 -10.76 -18.81 -7.77
C VAL A 190 -10.88 -18.58 -9.26
N ILE A 191 -10.92 -17.31 -9.67
CA ILE A 191 -10.89 -16.87 -11.07
C ILE A 191 -9.65 -16.00 -11.25
N SER A 192 -8.74 -16.37 -12.16
CA SER A 192 -7.46 -15.66 -12.32
C SER A 192 -7.57 -14.33 -13.06
N GLY A 193 -8.55 -14.19 -13.96
CA GLY A 193 -8.45 -13.23 -15.07
C GLY A 193 -7.35 -13.62 -16.06
N ASP A 194 -6.99 -12.71 -16.94
CA ASP A 194 -5.87 -12.90 -17.88
C ASP A 194 -4.56 -12.63 -17.15
N LEU A 195 -3.56 -13.49 -17.35
CA LEU A 195 -2.30 -13.35 -16.64
C LEU A 195 -1.14 -14.01 -17.36
N THR A 196 0.06 -13.50 -17.10
CA THR A 196 1.31 -14.26 -17.17
C THR A 196 1.60 -14.90 -15.81
N TYR A 197 2.69 -15.66 -15.69
CA TYR A 197 3.10 -16.22 -14.41
C TYR A 197 3.07 -15.14 -13.30
N SER A 198 2.41 -15.47 -12.20
CA SER A 198 2.20 -14.55 -11.08
C SER A 198 2.35 -15.30 -9.77
N GLU A 199 3.30 -14.88 -8.94
CA GLU A 199 3.53 -15.46 -7.62
C GLU A 199 2.37 -15.22 -6.65
N SER A 200 1.52 -14.23 -6.92
CA SER A 200 0.37 -13.90 -6.08
C SER A 200 -0.82 -14.85 -6.29
N LEU A 201 -0.97 -15.44 -7.49
CA LEU A 201 -2.10 -16.31 -7.80
C LEU A 201 -2.07 -17.61 -6.96
N PRO A 202 -0.96 -18.36 -6.85
CA PRO A 202 -0.92 -19.56 -6.02
C PRO A 202 -1.22 -19.31 -4.53
N ILE A 203 -0.90 -18.11 -4.04
CA ILE A 203 -1.18 -17.68 -2.67
C ILE A 203 -2.68 -17.47 -2.50
N LEU A 204 -3.30 -16.72 -3.41
CA LEU A 204 -4.75 -16.52 -3.41
C LEU A 204 -5.48 -17.87 -3.55
N ALA A 205 -5.03 -18.72 -4.46
CA ALA A 205 -5.66 -19.99 -4.81
C ALA A 205 -5.34 -21.15 -3.86
N ARG A 206 -4.64 -20.90 -2.75
CA ARG A 206 -4.15 -21.95 -1.87
C ARG A 206 -5.29 -22.86 -1.39
N ASN A 207 -5.14 -24.16 -1.67
CA ASN A 207 -6.10 -25.22 -1.37
C ASN A 207 -7.51 -24.99 -1.93
N ALA A 208 -7.66 -24.16 -2.96
CA ALA A 208 -8.97 -23.92 -3.54
C ALA A 208 -9.53 -25.17 -4.23
N ASP A 209 -10.86 -25.30 -4.23
CA ASP A 209 -11.49 -26.45 -4.88
C ASP A 209 -11.43 -26.34 -6.40
N TYR A 210 -11.67 -25.14 -6.94
CA TYR A 210 -11.54 -24.82 -8.35
C TYR A 210 -10.64 -23.60 -8.55
N LEU A 211 -9.68 -23.71 -9.48
CA LEU A 211 -8.97 -22.58 -10.08
C LEU A 211 -9.36 -22.48 -11.55
N ILE A 212 -10.17 -21.48 -11.88
CA ILE A 212 -10.58 -21.13 -13.24
C ILE A 212 -9.56 -20.14 -13.79
N MET A 213 -8.85 -20.54 -14.84
CA MET A 213 -7.65 -19.85 -15.29
C MET A 213 -7.54 -19.80 -16.81
N ASP A 214 -6.88 -18.75 -17.29
CA ASP A 214 -6.39 -18.61 -18.67
C ASP A 214 -5.82 -19.93 -19.20
N SER A 215 -6.23 -20.29 -20.43
CA SER A 215 -5.90 -21.57 -21.10
C SER A 215 -4.42 -21.80 -21.32
N GLY A 216 -3.59 -20.76 -21.19
CA GLY A 216 -2.14 -20.89 -21.23
C GLY A 216 -1.57 -21.37 -22.56
N GLY A 217 -2.24 -21.02 -23.67
CA GLY A 217 -1.85 -21.50 -24.99
C GLY A 217 -2.05 -23.01 -25.16
N ALA A 218 -3.20 -23.50 -24.69
CA ALA A 218 -3.75 -24.83 -24.96
C ALA A 218 -3.54 -25.24 -26.43
N ILE A 219 -3.49 -26.55 -26.66
CA ILE A 219 -3.17 -27.10 -27.97
C ILE A 219 -4.48 -27.26 -28.75
N GLU A 220 -4.51 -26.76 -29.99
CA GLU A 220 -5.62 -26.98 -30.92
C GLU A 220 -5.44 -28.32 -31.64
N VAL A 221 -6.53 -29.07 -31.83
CA VAL A 221 -6.52 -30.33 -32.58
C VAL A 221 -5.96 -30.10 -33.98
N GLY A 222 -4.97 -30.92 -34.38
CA GLY A 222 -4.33 -30.83 -35.69
C GLY A 222 -3.22 -29.77 -35.80
N SER A 223 -2.91 -29.06 -34.71
CA SER A 223 -1.77 -28.13 -34.67
C SER A 223 -0.45 -28.89 -34.76
N LYS A 224 0.30 -28.72 -35.86
CA LYS A 224 1.67 -29.23 -36.01
C LYS A 224 2.64 -28.39 -35.17
N ARG A 225 2.64 -28.54 -33.84
CA ARG A 225 3.71 -27.96 -33.01
C ARG A 225 5.01 -28.74 -33.27
N ASN A 226 6.03 -28.04 -33.77
CA ASN A 226 7.37 -28.60 -33.91
C ASN A 226 7.96 -28.75 -32.48
N PRO A 227 8.24 -29.97 -31.97
CA PRO A 227 8.69 -30.17 -30.60
C PRO A 227 10.05 -29.51 -30.30
N ASN A 228 10.81 -29.15 -31.34
CA ASN A 228 12.06 -28.39 -31.26
C ASN A 228 11.91 -26.87 -31.42
N SER A 229 10.69 -26.34 -31.56
CA SER A 229 10.48 -24.90 -31.39
C SER A 229 10.37 -24.57 -29.91
N ASN A 230 11.46 -24.79 -29.16
CA ASN A 230 11.78 -23.91 -28.05
C ASN A 230 11.87 -22.51 -28.67
N LYS A 231 10.77 -21.75 -28.63
CA LYS A 231 10.87 -20.30 -28.73
C LYS A 231 11.61 -19.84 -27.47
N THR A 232 12.93 -19.96 -27.50
CA THR A 232 13.79 -18.82 -27.20
C THR A 232 13.11 -17.61 -27.81
N GLY A 233 12.80 -16.62 -26.99
CA GLY A 233 12.20 -15.36 -27.40
C GLY A 233 12.73 -14.94 -28.77
N ASN A 234 11.80 -14.61 -29.66
CA ASN A 234 12.10 -14.09 -30.98
C ASN A 234 13.23 -13.06 -30.85
N LYS A 235 14.42 -13.37 -31.39
CA LYS A 235 15.62 -12.50 -31.36
C LYS A 235 15.43 -11.18 -32.13
N ASN A 236 14.23 -10.90 -32.61
CA ASN A 236 13.84 -9.67 -33.27
C ASN A 236 12.59 -9.06 -32.59
N GLY A 237 12.80 -8.22 -31.58
CA GLY A 237 11.89 -7.16 -31.15
C GLY A 237 10.77 -7.52 -30.16
N ASN A 238 10.98 -7.19 -28.88
CA ASN A 238 10.01 -6.72 -27.87
C ASN A 238 8.50 -7.03 -28.08
N LYS A 239 8.08 -8.30 -28.13
CA LYS A 239 6.70 -8.65 -27.75
C LYS A 239 6.74 -9.26 -26.36
N GLN A 240 6.29 -8.48 -25.38
CA GLN A 240 6.07 -8.96 -24.02
C GLN A 240 4.97 -10.03 -24.06
N GLN A 241 5.21 -11.18 -23.43
CA GLN A 241 4.21 -12.23 -23.26
C GLN A 241 3.06 -11.66 -22.41
N ALA A 242 1.81 -11.82 -22.85
CA ALA A 242 0.63 -11.29 -22.15
C ALA A 242 -0.16 -12.37 -21.40
N HIS A 243 0.01 -13.63 -21.79
CA HIS A 243 -0.71 -14.78 -21.25
C HIS A 243 0.26 -15.86 -20.77
N VAL A 244 -0.20 -16.66 -19.83
CA VAL A 244 0.52 -17.80 -19.25
C VAL A 244 0.80 -18.86 -20.33
N ASN A 245 1.75 -19.76 -20.09
CA ASN A 245 1.91 -20.98 -20.89
C ASN A 245 1.55 -22.23 -20.07
N LEU A 246 1.33 -23.38 -20.72
CA LEU A 246 0.93 -24.62 -20.04
C LEU A 246 1.84 -25.05 -18.88
N ALA A 247 3.16 -24.80 -18.97
CA ALA A 247 4.09 -25.14 -17.90
C ALA A 247 3.93 -24.21 -16.69
N GLU A 248 3.75 -22.91 -16.93
CA GLU A 248 3.45 -21.91 -15.91
C GLU A 248 2.09 -22.15 -15.26
N SER A 249 1.06 -22.45 -16.06
CA SER A 249 -0.28 -22.84 -15.59
C SER A 249 -0.22 -24.04 -14.65
N SER A 250 0.50 -25.07 -15.08
CA SER A 250 0.74 -26.29 -14.31
C SER A 250 1.47 -26.02 -13.00
N GLN A 251 2.52 -25.20 -13.05
CA GLN A 251 3.31 -24.84 -11.88
C GLN A 251 2.46 -24.07 -10.85
N MET A 252 1.70 -23.04 -11.28
CA MET A 252 0.85 -22.27 -10.36
C MET A 252 -0.25 -23.14 -9.73
N ALA A 253 -0.88 -24.03 -10.50
CA ALA A 253 -1.88 -24.96 -9.97
C ALA A 253 -1.29 -25.93 -8.94
N LYS A 254 -0.06 -26.42 -9.19
CA LYS A 254 0.67 -27.26 -8.23
C LYS A 254 1.01 -26.50 -6.94
N GLU A 255 1.57 -25.31 -7.06
CA GLU A 255 1.95 -24.46 -5.91
C GLU A 255 0.74 -24.07 -5.06
N ALA A 256 -0.39 -23.82 -5.71
CA ALA A 256 -1.66 -23.55 -5.05
C ALA A 256 -2.25 -24.78 -4.36
N ASN A 257 -1.82 -26.00 -4.71
CA ASN A 257 -2.41 -27.26 -4.24
C ASN A 257 -3.93 -27.31 -4.50
N VAL A 258 -4.37 -26.86 -5.69
CA VAL A 258 -5.80 -26.84 -6.05
C VAL A 258 -6.29 -28.22 -6.47
N LYS A 259 -7.54 -28.54 -6.14
CA LYS A 259 -8.14 -29.85 -6.46
C LYS A 259 -8.45 -29.98 -7.94
N ASN A 260 -9.01 -28.92 -8.53
CA ASN A 260 -9.41 -28.88 -9.94
C ASN A 260 -8.88 -27.61 -10.61
N LEU A 261 -8.12 -27.78 -11.69
CA LEU A 261 -7.70 -26.73 -12.60
C LEU A 261 -8.67 -26.67 -13.78
N VAL A 262 -9.32 -25.54 -14.00
CA VAL A 262 -10.25 -25.33 -15.11
C VAL A 262 -9.63 -24.33 -16.07
N LEU A 263 -9.33 -24.78 -17.30
CA LEU A 263 -8.82 -23.91 -18.35
C LEU A 263 -9.98 -23.23 -19.07
N THR A 264 -9.91 -21.92 -19.26
CA THR A 264 -10.87 -21.11 -20.02
C THR A 264 -10.14 -20.12 -20.92
N HIS A 265 -10.82 -19.17 -21.57
CA HIS A 265 -10.19 -18.18 -22.44
C HIS A 265 -9.51 -18.82 -23.67
N PHE A 266 -10.29 -19.58 -24.45
CA PHE A 266 -9.79 -20.29 -25.63
C PHE A 266 -9.94 -19.47 -26.90
N ASN A 267 -8.87 -19.45 -27.72
CA ASN A 267 -8.87 -18.80 -29.04
C ASN A 267 -9.54 -19.64 -30.16
N PHE A 268 -9.97 -20.86 -29.85
CA PHE A 268 -10.52 -21.86 -30.77
C PHE A 268 -11.46 -22.83 -30.03
N THR A 269 -12.30 -23.56 -30.77
CA THR A 269 -13.23 -24.51 -30.15
C THR A 269 -12.57 -25.84 -29.80
N ASN A 270 -11.85 -26.42 -30.76
CA ASN A 270 -11.34 -27.79 -30.72
C ASN A 270 -10.01 -27.88 -29.97
N VAL A 271 -10.08 -27.98 -28.65
CA VAL A 271 -8.92 -28.20 -27.78
C VAL A 271 -8.49 -29.67 -27.85
N ASP A 272 -7.22 -29.92 -28.10
CA ASP A 272 -6.57 -31.21 -27.91
C ASP A 272 -6.33 -31.41 -26.40
N GLU A 273 -7.35 -31.95 -25.72
CA GLU A 273 -7.35 -32.17 -24.28
C GLU A 273 -6.26 -33.15 -23.85
N GLU A 274 -5.94 -34.17 -24.67
CA GLU A 274 -4.92 -35.18 -24.36
C GLU A 274 -3.52 -34.54 -24.36
N SER A 275 -3.14 -33.89 -25.45
CA SER A 275 -1.83 -33.23 -25.57
C SER A 275 -1.68 -32.10 -24.55
N THR A 276 -2.73 -31.32 -24.33
CA THR A 276 -2.72 -30.23 -23.35
C THR A 276 -2.59 -30.76 -21.93
N SER A 277 -3.35 -31.80 -21.58
CA SER A 277 -3.28 -32.45 -20.27
C SER A 277 -1.91 -33.09 -20.05
N SER A 278 -1.31 -33.69 -21.07
CA SER A 278 0.02 -34.30 -20.96
C SER A 278 1.10 -33.28 -20.58
N GLU A 279 1.02 -32.04 -21.08
CA GLU A 279 1.95 -30.98 -20.70
C GLU A 279 1.73 -30.54 -19.26
N ILE A 280 0.47 -30.32 -18.88
CA ILE A 280 0.12 -29.89 -17.53
C ILE A 280 0.46 -30.96 -16.49
N ARG A 281 0.30 -32.25 -16.83
CA ARG A 281 0.61 -33.38 -15.94
C ARG A 281 2.09 -33.50 -15.57
N LYS A 282 2.99 -32.77 -16.24
CA LYS A 282 4.41 -32.73 -15.85
C LYS A 282 4.62 -32.15 -14.46
N ASN A 283 3.83 -31.15 -14.04
CA ASN A 283 3.96 -30.55 -12.70
C ASN A 283 2.69 -30.69 -11.84
N TYR A 284 1.49 -30.84 -12.42
CA TYR A 284 0.21 -30.81 -11.69
C TYR A 284 -0.54 -32.16 -11.73
N ASN A 285 -0.99 -32.61 -10.57
CA ASN A 285 -1.63 -33.93 -10.41
C ASN A 285 -3.14 -33.91 -10.14
N GLY A 286 -3.75 -32.73 -9.94
CA GLY A 286 -5.20 -32.62 -9.72
C GLY A 286 -6.02 -32.84 -10.99
N THR A 287 -7.32 -32.61 -10.90
CA THR A 287 -8.24 -32.73 -12.05
C THR A 287 -7.99 -31.57 -13.01
N ILE A 288 -7.97 -31.85 -14.32
CA ILE A 288 -7.88 -30.83 -15.37
C ILE A 288 -9.22 -30.83 -16.10
N LEU A 289 -9.85 -29.67 -16.18
CA LEU A 289 -11.13 -29.47 -16.84
C LEU A 289 -10.98 -28.41 -17.93
N TYR A 290 -11.69 -28.60 -19.04
CA TYR A 290 -11.71 -27.68 -20.17
C TYR A 290 -13.05 -26.95 -20.18
N GLY A 291 -13.01 -25.66 -19.86
CA GLY A 291 -14.17 -24.79 -19.80
C GLY A 291 -14.94 -24.81 -21.11
N LYS A 292 -16.26 -24.93 -20.99
CA LYS A 292 -17.22 -24.80 -22.08
C LYS A 292 -18.28 -23.81 -21.63
N ASP A 293 -18.84 -23.08 -22.57
CA ASP A 293 -20.00 -22.24 -22.29
C ASP A 293 -21.10 -23.08 -21.61
N LEU A 294 -21.69 -22.51 -20.57
CA LEU A 294 -22.70 -23.11 -19.69
C LEU A 294 -22.23 -24.30 -18.85
N MET A 295 -20.91 -24.57 -18.78
CA MET A 295 -20.37 -25.60 -17.89
C MET A 295 -20.57 -25.19 -16.43
N SER A 296 -21.23 -26.05 -15.64
CA SER A 296 -21.42 -25.86 -14.20
C SER A 296 -20.39 -26.64 -13.39
N LEU A 297 -19.82 -25.99 -12.38
CA LEU A 297 -18.81 -26.49 -11.46
C LEU A 297 -19.38 -26.43 -10.04
N THR A 298 -19.96 -27.54 -9.59
CA THR A 298 -20.57 -27.67 -8.26
C THR A 298 -19.75 -28.60 -7.38
N LEU A 299 -19.55 -28.22 -6.12
CA LEU A 299 -18.81 -28.98 -5.11
C LEU A 299 -19.64 -30.13 -4.54
N ASN A 300 -20.13 -31.02 -5.40
CA ASN A 300 -20.72 -32.29 -4.98
C ASN A 300 -21.00 -33.22 -6.17
N GLN A 301 -19.96 -33.75 -6.82
CA GLN A 301 -20.02 -35.07 -7.44
C GLN A 301 -18.68 -35.77 -7.30
N ASN A 302 -18.69 -36.97 -6.72
CA ASN A 302 -17.60 -37.94 -6.89
C ASN A 302 -17.43 -38.19 -8.39
N ILE A 303 -16.47 -37.51 -9.02
CA ILE A 303 -16.07 -37.81 -10.40
C ILE A 303 -15.29 -39.13 -10.34
N THR A 304 -16.02 -40.26 -10.31
CA THR A 304 -15.47 -41.56 -10.68
C THR A 304 -15.03 -41.47 -12.13
N SER A 305 -13.73 -41.64 -12.36
CA SER A 305 -13.10 -41.72 -13.66
C SER A 305 -13.75 -42.80 -14.53
N LYS A 306 -14.64 -42.39 -15.44
CA LYS A 306 -15.05 -43.25 -16.55
C LYS A 306 -13.91 -43.29 -17.56
N LYS A 307 -13.20 -44.43 -17.59
CA LYS A 307 -12.38 -44.84 -18.74
C LYS A 307 -13.28 -44.84 -19.98
N TYR A 308 -13.00 -43.98 -20.95
CA TYR A 308 -13.54 -44.13 -22.30
C TYR A 308 -12.65 -45.09 -23.08
N SER A 309 -13.21 -46.25 -23.39
CA SER A 309 -12.72 -47.16 -24.41
C SER A 309 -13.07 -46.61 -25.80
N ASN A 310 -12.08 -46.60 -26.69
CA ASN A 310 -12.25 -46.29 -28.11
C ASN A 310 -13.33 -47.16 -28.76
N SER A 311 -14.25 -46.53 -29.49
CA SER A 311 -14.89 -47.13 -30.65
C SER A 311 -15.22 -46.05 -31.68
N ASN A 312 -14.57 -46.17 -32.83
CA ASN A 312 -14.82 -45.41 -34.05
C ASN A 312 -16.23 -45.68 -34.62
N ASP A 313 -16.54 -44.85 -35.63
CA ASP A 313 -17.53 -45.03 -36.69
C ASP A 313 -18.93 -44.48 -36.42
N ASN A 314 -19.19 -43.27 -36.94
CA ASN A 314 -19.98 -43.08 -38.16
C ASN A 314 -20.30 -41.59 -38.39
N THR A 315 -19.84 -41.05 -39.52
CA THR A 315 -20.50 -39.92 -40.20
C THR A 315 -21.78 -40.43 -40.88
N PRO A 316 -22.78 -39.58 -41.21
CA PRO A 316 -22.73 -38.95 -42.54
C PRO A 316 -23.53 -37.62 -42.79
N PHE A 317 -23.23 -36.99 -43.94
CA PHE A 317 -23.97 -35.99 -44.80
C PHE A 317 -24.38 -34.62 -44.20
N ILE A 318 -23.78 -33.48 -44.59
CA ILE A 318 -23.93 -32.61 -45.80
C ILE A 318 -25.36 -32.06 -46.02
N ASP A 319 -25.52 -30.73 -45.92
CA ASP A 319 -26.07 -29.97 -47.05
C ASP A 319 -25.51 -28.54 -47.12
N SER A 320 -25.43 -28.07 -48.36
CA SER A 320 -24.66 -26.95 -48.90
C SER A 320 -25.56 -25.87 -49.49
N ALA A 321 -24.93 -24.79 -49.95
CA ALA A 321 -25.48 -23.60 -50.65
C ALA A 321 -25.92 -22.47 -49.70
N VAL A 322 -25.41 -21.24 -49.82
CA VAL A 322 -25.42 -20.42 -51.04
C VAL A 322 -24.10 -19.65 -51.24
N GLN A 323 -23.73 -19.56 -52.51
CA GLN A 323 -22.55 -18.92 -53.09
C GLN A 323 -22.86 -17.47 -53.52
N ASP A 324 -21.78 -16.70 -53.70
CA ASP A 324 -21.56 -15.66 -54.71
C ASP A 324 -21.48 -14.16 -54.33
N ASN A 325 -20.22 -13.68 -54.46
CA ASN A 325 -19.73 -12.53 -55.23
C ASN A 325 -19.89 -11.10 -54.68
N TYR A 326 -18.76 -10.45 -54.37
CA TYR A 326 -18.16 -9.43 -55.26
C TYR A 326 -16.69 -9.17 -54.89
N SER A 327 -15.82 -9.32 -55.89
CA SER A 327 -14.44 -8.84 -55.94
C SER A 327 -14.38 -7.32 -56.10
N ASN A 328 -13.42 -6.65 -55.46
CA ASN A 328 -12.66 -5.60 -56.14
C ASN A 328 -11.33 -5.29 -55.42
N THR A 329 -10.25 -5.58 -56.13
CA THR A 329 -8.89 -5.10 -55.89
C THR A 329 -8.78 -3.61 -56.24
N LYS A 330 -8.30 -2.79 -55.29
CA LYS A 330 -7.58 -1.56 -55.59
C LYS A 330 -6.45 -1.36 -54.58
N GLU A 331 -5.22 -1.48 -55.08
CA GLU A 331 -4.02 -0.98 -54.42
C GLU A 331 -4.19 0.51 -54.11
N ILE A 332 -3.94 0.90 -52.87
CA ILE A 332 -3.65 2.28 -52.49
C ILE A 332 -2.39 2.28 -51.63
N SER A 333 -1.48 3.16 -52.02
CA SER A 333 -0.11 3.35 -51.57
C SER A 333 0.01 3.75 -50.09
N LYS A 334 1.08 3.24 -49.44
CA LYS A 334 1.49 3.59 -48.07
C LYS A 334 2.03 5.03 -47.98
N PRO A 335 1.62 5.85 -46.99
CA PRO A 335 2.39 7.02 -46.58
C PRO A 335 3.46 6.66 -45.54
N SER A 336 4.61 7.32 -45.66
CA SER A 336 5.85 7.06 -44.94
C SER A 336 5.84 7.50 -43.47
N VAL A 337 6.25 6.61 -42.56
CA VAL A 337 6.60 6.92 -41.18
C VAL A 337 8.02 7.50 -41.12
N LYS A 338 8.14 8.83 -41.20
CA LYS A 338 9.35 9.56 -40.81
C LYS A 338 8.95 10.92 -40.22
N GLN A 339 8.52 10.95 -38.95
CA GLN A 339 8.65 12.16 -38.11
C GLN A 339 8.46 11.97 -36.60
N SER A 340 8.01 10.82 -36.08
CA SER A 340 7.79 10.65 -34.63
C SER A 340 8.98 10.14 -33.80
N LYS A 341 10.16 9.90 -34.41
CA LYS A 341 11.34 9.35 -33.69
C LYS A 341 12.36 10.39 -33.17
N GLN A 342 12.13 11.70 -33.39
CA GLN A 342 13.01 12.76 -32.86
C GLN A 342 12.49 13.44 -31.58
N GLN A 343 11.22 13.26 -31.20
CA GLN A 343 10.67 13.84 -29.96
C GLN A 343 10.85 12.93 -28.73
N LEU A 344 10.92 11.60 -28.91
CA LEU A 344 11.14 10.64 -27.81
C LEU A 344 12.60 10.49 -27.34
N LYS A 345 13.59 11.04 -28.07
CA LYS A 345 15.02 11.02 -27.66
C LYS A 345 15.47 12.27 -26.90
N LYS A 346 14.70 13.36 -26.91
CA LYS A 346 15.01 14.57 -26.11
C LYS A 346 14.52 14.48 -24.65
N ASN A 347 13.43 13.76 -24.37
CA ASN A 347 12.89 13.63 -23.00
C ASN A 347 13.56 12.55 -22.13
N LYS A 348 14.35 11.62 -22.70
CA LYS A 348 15.14 10.65 -21.92
C LYS A 348 16.51 11.19 -21.45
N LYS A 349 17.00 12.28 -22.05
CA LYS A 349 18.29 12.91 -21.68
C LYS A 349 18.18 14.03 -20.65
N SER A 350 16.98 14.48 -20.29
CA SER A 350 16.75 15.51 -19.26
C SER A 350 16.46 14.94 -17.87
N GLN A 351 16.15 13.64 -17.75
CA GLN A 351 15.90 12.98 -16.45
C GLN A 351 17.11 12.24 -15.87
N GLN A 352 18.21 12.10 -16.64
CA GLN A 352 19.39 11.31 -16.24
C GLN A 352 20.63 12.15 -15.89
N THR A 353 20.57 13.48 -15.99
CA THR A 353 21.71 14.40 -15.80
C THR A 353 21.63 15.29 -14.56
N THR A 354 20.57 15.23 -13.75
CA THR A 354 20.46 15.97 -12.48
C THR A 354 20.84 15.16 -11.24
N LEU A 355 21.24 13.89 -11.41
CA LEU A 355 21.74 13.02 -10.35
C LEU A 355 23.26 12.92 -10.44
N ARG A 356 23.97 13.97 -10.00
CA ARG A 356 25.37 13.90 -9.54
C ARG A 356 25.79 15.27 -8.98
N ASN A 357 26.14 15.25 -7.69
CA ASN A 357 26.87 16.27 -6.94
C ASN A 357 26.10 17.51 -6.47
N THR A 358 25.34 17.39 -5.38
CA THR A 358 25.06 18.54 -4.50
C THR A 358 25.01 18.11 -3.03
N THR A 359 25.98 18.58 -2.24
CA THR A 359 26.05 18.47 -0.77
C THR A 359 24.97 19.35 -0.12
N PRO A 360 24.42 19.03 1.07
CA PRO A 360 23.29 19.74 1.70
C PRO A 360 23.46 21.26 1.88
N SER A 361 24.71 21.74 1.96
CA SER A 361 25.04 23.16 2.06
C SER A 361 24.53 24.01 0.88
N ASN A 362 24.32 23.42 -0.30
CA ASN A 362 23.97 24.17 -1.51
C ASN A 362 22.45 24.34 -1.75
N TYR A 363 21.59 23.60 -1.04
CA TYR A 363 20.13 23.74 -1.18
C TYR A 363 19.58 24.92 -0.36
N ILE A 364 20.17 25.18 0.81
CA ILE A 364 19.70 26.21 1.74
C ILE A 364 20.02 27.63 1.23
N SER A 365 21.14 27.79 0.49
CA SER A 365 21.62 29.12 0.09
C SER A 365 20.91 29.73 -1.12
N GLN A 366 20.00 29.01 -1.81
CA GLN A 366 19.34 29.51 -3.02
C GLN A 366 17.91 30.04 -2.81
N TYR A 367 17.25 29.77 -1.68
CA TYR A 367 15.79 29.97 -1.58
C TYR A 367 15.26 30.78 -0.40
N ALA A 368 16.05 31.08 0.64
CA ALA A 368 15.50 31.73 1.83
C ALA A 368 16.52 32.28 2.84
N ASN A 369 16.08 33.23 3.66
CA ASN A 369 16.75 33.58 4.92
C ASN A 369 16.36 32.55 6.01
N VAL A 370 17.36 32.07 6.77
CA VAL A 370 17.18 31.09 7.85
C VAL A 370 17.49 31.76 9.19
N HIS A 371 16.47 32.21 9.95
CA HIS A 371 16.64 32.68 11.34
C HIS A 371 15.32 32.57 12.13
N GLU A 372 15.42 32.35 13.45
CA GLU A 372 14.42 31.83 14.41
C GLU A 372 14.11 30.33 14.31
N GLY A 373 14.56 29.55 15.30
CA GLY A 373 14.20 28.12 15.44
C GLY A 373 14.75 27.18 14.37
N GLY A 374 15.58 27.68 13.44
CA GLY A 374 16.22 26.91 12.38
C GLY A 374 15.36 26.69 11.14
N VAL A 375 14.17 27.26 11.00
CA VAL A 375 13.32 27.09 9.81
C VAL A 375 13.55 28.18 8.76
N VAL A 376 13.12 27.92 7.52
CA VAL A 376 12.97 28.98 6.51
C VAL A 376 11.87 29.95 6.93
N THR A 377 12.17 31.24 7.03
CA THR A 377 11.19 32.25 7.48
C THR A 377 10.67 33.17 6.40
N SER A 378 11.38 33.31 5.27
CA SER A 378 10.96 34.10 4.13
C SER A 378 11.62 33.60 2.85
N GLY A 379 10.99 33.84 1.69
CA GLY A 379 11.51 33.43 0.38
C GLY A 379 10.44 32.81 -0.51
N LYS A 380 10.83 32.30 -1.68
CA LYS A 380 9.89 31.60 -2.57
C LYS A 380 9.67 30.17 -2.08
N LEU A 381 8.42 29.73 -2.03
CA LEU A 381 8.10 28.33 -1.77
C LEU A 381 8.84 27.45 -2.80
N PRO A 382 9.49 26.33 -2.44
CA PRO A 382 10.26 25.56 -3.40
C PRO A 382 9.35 24.80 -4.38
N ASP A 383 9.77 24.64 -5.63
CA ASP A 383 9.01 23.94 -6.68
C ASP A 383 9.25 22.42 -6.64
N LEU A 384 8.74 21.79 -5.59
CA LEU A 384 8.97 20.37 -5.30
C LEU A 384 7.74 19.52 -5.58
N ASN A 385 7.97 18.23 -5.86
CA ASN A 385 6.90 17.25 -6.03
C ASN A 385 6.35 16.86 -4.66
N ALA A 386 5.02 16.72 -4.59
CA ALA A 386 4.29 16.13 -3.49
C ALA A 386 3.19 15.23 -4.06
N PHE A 387 2.47 14.54 -3.17
CA PHE A 387 1.33 13.73 -3.54
C PHE A 387 0.10 14.15 -2.73
N SER A 388 -1.09 14.10 -3.33
CA SER A 388 -2.35 14.23 -2.59
C SER A 388 -2.49 13.07 -1.61
N GLU A 389 -3.41 13.17 -0.64
CA GLU A 389 -3.77 12.03 0.22
C GLU A 389 -4.35 10.81 -0.54
N HIS A 390 -4.68 10.97 -1.82
CA HIS A 390 -5.11 9.90 -2.73
C HIS A 390 -3.98 9.38 -3.63
N GLY A 391 -2.79 10.00 -3.56
CA GLY A 391 -1.61 9.61 -4.33
C GLY A 391 -1.44 10.32 -5.67
N ASP A 392 -2.24 11.36 -5.95
CA ASP A 392 -2.10 12.14 -7.18
C ASP A 392 -0.85 13.03 -7.10
N PRO A 393 0.02 13.02 -8.13
CA PRO A 393 1.20 13.88 -8.14
C PRO A 393 0.78 15.35 -8.23
N LEU A 394 1.37 16.19 -7.39
CA LEU A 394 1.16 17.64 -7.38
C LEU A 394 2.48 18.39 -7.18
N LYS A 395 2.47 19.67 -7.54
CA LYS A 395 3.57 20.59 -7.27
C LYS A 395 3.26 21.43 -6.05
N LEU A 396 4.20 21.53 -5.11
CA LEU A 396 4.03 22.26 -3.85
C LEU A 396 3.59 23.72 -4.08
N ARG A 397 4.13 24.38 -5.11
CA ARG A 397 3.77 25.76 -5.49
C ARG A 397 2.33 25.92 -5.96
N GLU A 398 1.76 24.91 -6.60
CA GLU A 398 0.39 24.99 -7.11
C GLU A 398 -0.63 25.02 -5.96
N LEU A 399 -0.26 24.54 -4.76
CA LEU A 399 -1.14 24.59 -3.58
C LEU A 399 -1.42 26.02 -3.12
N SER A 400 -0.46 26.94 -3.28
CA SER A 400 -0.59 28.34 -2.85
C SER A 400 -1.16 29.28 -3.91
N LYS A 401 -1.48 28.77 -5.10
CA LYS A 401 -1.80 29.62 -6.24
C LYS A 401 -3.16 30.28 -6.07
N GLY A 402 -3.15 31.60 -5.88
CA GLY A 402 -4.36 32.41 -5.79
C GLY A 402 -4.97 32.49 -4.39
N LYS A 403 -4.42 31.80 -3.38
CA LYS A 403 -4.93 31.82 -2.00
C LYS A 403 -3.81 31.83 -0.96
N TYR A 404 -4.06 32.47 0.18
CA TYR A 404 -3.17 32.33 1.32
C TYR A 404 -3.20 30.87 1.81
N THR A 405 -2.03 30.31 2.05
CA THR A 405 -1.90 28.89 2.39
C THR A 405 -1.07 28.70 3.65
N VAL A 406 -1.58 27.89 4.57
CA VAL A 406 -0.87 27.42 5.76
C VAL A 406 -0.43 25.99 5.53
N LEU A 407 0.89 25.77 5.52
CA LEU A 407 1.48 24.43 5.51
C LEU A 407 1.99 24.10 6.91
N ALA A 408 1.42 23.08 7.54
CA ALA A 408 1.85 22.57 8.83
C ALA A 408 2.49 21.19 8.66
N MET A 409 3.68 20.96 9.21
CA MET A 409 4.29 19.63 9.17
C MET A 409 3.55 18.68 10.10
N GLY A 410 3.33 17.45 9.65
CA GLY A 410 2.65 16.41 10.43
C GLY A 410 3.46 15.11 10.52
N CYS A 411 3.17 14.32 11.54
CA CYS A 411 3.87 13.05 11.79
C CYS A 411 3.07 12.14 12.72
N LEU A 412 2.83 10.88 12.32
CA LEU A 412 2.05 9.88 13.09
C LEU A 412 2.61 9.57 14.49
N THR A 413 3.93 9.71 14.67
CA THR A 413 4.62 9.33 15.91
C THR A 413 5.18 10.51 16.69
N CYS A 414 4.86 11.76 16.35
CA CYS A 414 5.47 12.92 17.01
C CYS A 414 4.54 13.46 18.12
N PRO A 415 4.88 13.30 19.42
CA PRO A 415 4.10 13.88 20.51
C PRO A 415 3.92 15.39 20.37
N GLU A 416 4.97 16.07 19.90
CA GLU A 416 4.97 17.53 19.75
C GLU A 416 3.99 17.99 18.65
N PHE A 417 3.80 17.19 17.60
CA PHE A 417 2.74 17.41 16.62
C PHE A 417 1.35 17.09 17.20
N HIS A 418 1.21 15.97 17.92
CA HIS A 418 -0.07 15.58 18.54
C HIS A 418 -0.57 16.57 19.59
N GLN A 419 0.31 17.39 20.16
CA GLN A 419 -0.06 18.49 21.06
C GLN A 419 -0.48 19.76 20.32
N ALA A 420 -0.05 19.94 19.07
CA ALA A 420 -0.21 21.18 18.32
C ALA A 420 -1.28 21.12 17.21
N TYR A 421 -1.62 19.93 16.72
CA TYR A 421 -2.49 19.77 15.54
C TYR A 421 -3.90 20.34 15.74
N THR A 422 -4.47 20.24 16.95
CA THR A 422 -5.80 20.76 17.26
C THR A 422 -5.90 22.27 17.10
N GLY A 423 -4.82 23.00 17.39
CA GLY A 423 -4.76 24.45 17.15
C GLY A 423 -4.79 24.80 15.66
N ILE A 424 -4.23 23.94 14.80
CA ILE A 424 -4.33 24.11 13.34
C ILE A 424 -5.74 23.84 12.83
N GLU A 425 -6.40 22.82 13.37
CA GLU A 425 -7.81 22.53 13.06
C GLU A 425 -8.73 23.69 13.47
N ALA A 426 -8.51 24.27 14.67
CA ALA A 426 -9.26 25.44 15.14
C ALA A 426 -9.07 26.65 14.21
N LEU A 427 -7.82 26.93 13.81
CA LEU A 427 -7.53 28.02 12.87
C LEU A 427 -8.11 27.76 11.47
N ASN A 428 -8.17 26.51 11.03
CA ASN A 428 -8.81 26.15 9.77
C ASN A 428 -10.31 26.45 9.81
N VAL A 429 -11.01 26.13 10.90
CA VAL A 429 -12.44 26.49 11.08
C VAL A 429 -12.63 28.01 10.98
N ASP A 430 -11.75 28.77 11.62
CA ASP A 430 -11.87 30.23 11.72
C ASP A 430 -11.52 30.97 10.42
N TYR A 431 -10.55 30.47 9.64
CA TYR A 431 -9.99 31.19 8.48
C TYR A 431 -10.28 30.56 7.11
N ALA A 432 -10.73 29.30 7.02
CA ALA A 432 -11.16 28.72 5.75
C ALA A 432 -12.29 29.53 5.07
N PRO A 433 -13.30 30.07 5.82
CA PRO A 433 -14.31 30.95 5.23
C PRO A 433 -13.77 32.28 4.69
N LYS A 434 -12.54 32.66 5.06
CA LYS A 434 -11.81 33.84 4.57
C LYS A 434 -10.88 33.50 3.40
N ASP A 435 -11.12 32.37 2.74
CA ASP A 435 -10.39 31.86 1.58
C ASP A 435 -8.91 31.52 1.85
N VAL A 436 -8.60 31.13 3.10
CA VAL A 436 -7.29 30.58 3.49
C VAL A 436 -7.32 29.06 3.40
N GLN A 437 -6.30 28.47 2.79
CA GLN A 437 -6.15 27.01 2.69
C GLN A 437 -5.20 26.47 3.74
N PHE A 438 -5.50 25.30 4.29
CA PHE A 438 -4.66 24.61 5.26
C PHE A 438 -4.31 23.23 4.71
N PHE A 439 -3.05 22.83 4.89
CA PHE A 439 -2.60 21.46 4.60
C PHE A 439 -1.65 20.97 5.67
N PHE A 440 -1.81 19.72 6.06
CA PHE A 440 -0.76 18.98 6.75
C PHE A 440 0.17 18.34 5.73
N VAL A 441 1.48 18.47 5.93
CA VAL A 441 2.51 17.83 5.10
C VAL A 441 3.07 16.63 5.85
N TYR A 442 2.75 15.42 5.37
CA TYR A 442 3.25 14.17 5.92
C TYR A 442 4.63 13.85 5.35
N LYS A 443 5.56 13.44 6.22
CA LYS A 443 6.97 13.15 5.93
C LYS A 443 7.42 11.87 6.65
N SER A 444 8.68 11.47 6.49
CA SER A 444 9.24 10.32 7.21
C SER A 444 9.05 10.44 8.73
N LEU A 445 8.91 9.31 9.42
CA LEU A 445 8.62 9.30 10.86
C LEU A 445 9.73 10.01 11.65
N ARG A 446 9.33 10.90 12.57
CA ARG A 446 10.27 11.55 13.50
C ARG A 446 10.73 10.58 14.57
N HIS A 447 9.82 9.75 15.06
CA HIS A 447 10.09 8.73 16.08
C HIS A 447 9.65 7.36 15.57
N PRO A 448 10.43 6.73 14.67
CA PRO A 448 10.16 5.36 14.29
C PRO A 448 10.23 4.45 15.53
N GLU A 449 9.42 3.40 15.50
CA GLU A 449 9.13 2.39 16.53
C GLU A 449 8.20 2.84 17.68
N LEU A 450 7.90 4.14 17.79
CA LEU A 450 6.91 4.59 18.77
C LEU A 450 5.53 4.06 18.39
N ASP A 451 4.85 3.43 19.34
CA ASP A 451 3.63 2.63 19.13
C ASP A 451 3.79 1.49 18.11
N GLY A 452 5.02 1.08 17.78
CA GLY A 452 5.31 0.03 16.79
C GLY A 452 5.37 0.51 15.34
N TYR A 453 5.08 1.78 15.06
CA TYR A 453 5.10 2.31 13.68
C TYR A 453 6.52 2.43 13.15
N VAL A 454 6.75 1.97 11.92
CA VAL A 454 8.05 2.03 11.24
C VAL A 454 7.96 2.78 9.92
N ASP A 455 9.06 3.39 9.47
CA ASP A 455 9.04 4.32 8.33
C ASP A 455 8.61 3.65 7.02
N ALA A 456 7.92 4.41 6.15
CA ALA A 456 7.44 3.90 4.87
C ALA A 456 8.60 3.61 3.91
N GLN A 457 8.51 2.53 3.12
CA GLN A 457 9.50 2.19 2.10
C GLN A 457 9.16 2.78 0.73
N ASN A 458 7.88 3.13 0.52
CA ASN A 458 7.39 3.71 -0.73
C ASN A 458 6.21 4.67 -0.48
N ILE A 459 5.78 5.33 -1.57
CA ILE A 459 4.71 6.34 -1.47
C ILE A 459 3.37 5.72 -1.06
N SER A 460 3.05 4.51 -1.53
CA SER A 460 1.81 3.84 -1.19
C SER A 460 1.71 3.57 0.32
N GLU A 461 2.78 3.09 0.95
CA GLU A 461 2.86 2.93 2.40
C GLU A 461 2.78 4.27 3.15
N ARG A 462 3.42 5.32 2.64
CA ARG A 462 3.31 6.67 3.21
C ARG A 462 1.86 7.19 3.18
N LEU A 463 1.12 6.90 2.11
CA LEU A 463 -0.30 7.24 2.02
C LEU A 463 -1.14 6.41 3.00
N LEU A 464 -0.79 5.15 3.27
CA LEU A 464 -1.43 4.37 4.34
C LEU A 464 -1.17 4.98 5.72
N MET A 465 0.03 5.51 5.96
CA MET A 465 0.30 6.26 7.21
C MET A 465 -0.54 7.53 7.33
N ILE A 466 -0.81 8.23 6.22
CA ILE A 466 -1.74 9.36 6.22
C ILE A 466 -3.15 8.91 6.63
N LYS A 467 -3.63 7.78 6.11
CA LYS A 467 -4.92 7.21 6.52
C LYS A 467 -4.94 6.88 8.01
N GLU A 468 -3.86 6.29 8.53
CA GLU A 468 -3.75 5.93 9.93
C GLU A 468 -3.70 7.16 10.85
N VAL A 469 -2.92 8.19 10.50
CA VAL A 469 -2.88 9.42 11.32
C VAL A 469 -4.22 10.16 11.29
N LYS A 470 -4.92 10.19 10.14
CA LYS A 470 -6.28 10.76 10.05
C LYS A 470 -7.27 10.00 10.93
N LYS A 471 -7.19 8.67 10.94
CA LYS A 471 -8.02 7.83 11.81
C LYS A 471 -7.71 8.06 13.29
N LYS A 472 -6.42 8.11 13.65
CA LYS A 472 -5.96 8.28 15.04
C LYS A 472 -6.26 9.67 15.62
N LEU A 473 -6.12 10.71 14.79
CA LEU A 473 -6.21 12.11 15.23
C LEU A 473 -7.51 12.80 14.84
N GLY A 474 -8.35 12.20 13.98
CA GLY A 474 -9.64 12.78 13.57
C GLY A 474 -9.55 14.05 12.70
N THR A 475 -8.37 14.36 12.14
CA THR A 475 -8.10 15.62 11.41
C THR A 475 -9.07 15.85 10.25
N LYS A 476 -9.50 17.11 10.07
CA LYS A 476 -10.33 17.57 8.95
C LYS A 476 -9.52 18.35 7.93
N VAL A 477 -8.43 19.00 8.34
CA VAL A 477 -7.47 19.61 7.42
C VAL A 477 -6.93 18.56 6.44
N PRO A 478 -6.92 18.82 5.12
CA PRO A 478 -6.38 17.90 4.13
C PRO A 478 -4.89 17.61 4.34
N TRP A 479 -4.48 16.39 3.98
CA TRP A 479 -3.07 16.00 4.00
C TRP A 479 -2.48 15.94 2.60
N ILE A 480 -1.18 16.25 2.51
CA ILE A 480 -0.33 15.93 1.36
C ILE A 480 0.86 15.10 1.85
N ALA A 481 1.39 14.24 0.99
CA ALA A 481 2.62 13.50 1.26
C ALA A 481 3.81 14.20 0.60
N ASP A 482 4.89 14.37 1.36
CA ASP A 482 6.23 14.63 0.81
C ASP A 482 6.69 13.41 -0.01
N ALA A 483 7.61 13.63 -0.95
CA ALA A 483 8.26 12.55 -1.68
C ALA A 483 9.16 11.71 -0.74
N MET A 484 9.48 10.47 -1.12
CA MET A 484 10.20 9.52 -0.24
C MET A 484 11.59 9.99 0.21
N ASP A 485 12.15 10.98 -0.48
CA ASP A 485 13.42 11.65 -0.15
C ASP A 485 13.27 12.81 0.86
N ASP A 486 12.05 13.11 1.32
CA ASP A 486 11.73 14.19 2.26
C ASP A 486 12.22 15.58 1.79
N ASN A 487 12.23 15.81 0.48
CA ASN A 487 12.77 17.03 -0.11
C ASN A 487 12.01 18.30 0.32
N ILE A 488 10.69 18.25 0.58
CA ILE A 488 9.96 19.43 1.07
C ILE A 488 10.42 19.77 2.48
N ARG A 489 10.47 18.77 3.36
CA ARG A 489 10.98 18.92 4.73
C ARG A 489 12.41 19.49 4.72
N MET A 490 13.28 18.97 3.87
CA MET A 490 14.67 19.43 3.75
C MET A 490 14.77 20.87 3.25
N ALA A 491 14.06 21.21 2.17
CA ALA A 491 14.12 22.54 1.57
C ALA A 491 13.56 23.64 2.49
N LEU A 492 12.55 23.31 3.30
CA LEU A 492 11.97 24.24 4.27
C LEU A 492 12.71 24.27 5.62
N ASN A 493 13.73 23.42 5.77
CA ASN A 493 14.41 23.09 7.03
C ASN A 493 13.41 22.80 8.17
N ALA A 494 12.39 22.00 7.85
CA ALA A 494 11.22 21.83 8.68
C ALA A 494 11.39 20.70 9.72
N GLY A 495 10.97 21.00 10.96
CA GLY A 495 10.71 20.02 12.01
C GLY A 495 9.25 19.57 12.02
N SER A 496 8.88 18.65 12.92
CA SER A 496 7.51 18.11 12.98
C SER A 496 6.46 19.07 13.56
N GLN A 497 6.87 20.27 14.01
CA GLN A 497 5.97 21.34 14.46
C GLN A 497 6.04 22.58 13.57
N SER A 498 6.80 22.50 12.47
CA SER A 498 7.06 23.66 11.65
C SER A 498 5.83 24.05 10.84
N ILE A 499 5.57 25.35 10.76
CA ILE A 499 4.42 25.89 10.05
C ILE A 499 4.87 27.06 9.19
N TYR A 500 4.25 27.20 8.01
CA TYR A 500 4.57 28.23 7.04
C TYR A 500 3.28 28.88 6.56
N LEU A 501 3.24 30.22 6.64
CA LEU A 501 2.20 31.03 6.00
C LEU A 501 2.73 31.51 4.65
N ILE A 502 1.98 31.23 3.59
CA ILE A 502 2.39 31.46 2.19
C ILE A 502 1.37 32.38 1.51
N SER A 503 1.86 33.32 0.71
CA SER A 503 1.05 34.25 -0.08
C SER A 503 0.41 33.57 -1.30
N PRO A 504 -0.65 34.16 -1.88
CA PRO A 504 -1.23 33.72 -3.15
C PRO A 504 -0.24 33.62 -4.33
N GLN A 505 0.92 34.28 -4.23
CA GLN A 505 1.99 34.29 -5.22
C GLN A 505 3.05 33.21 -4.97
N GLY A 506 2.89 32.40 -3.91
CA GLY A 506 3.85 31.35 -3.53
C GLY A 506 5.08 31.87 -2.79
N GLU A 507 4.96 33.00 -2.08
CA GLU A 507 6.02 33.51 -1.21
C GLU A 507 5.76 33.12 0.25
N ILE A 508 6.75 32.56 0.92
CA ILE A 508 6.74 32.31 2.36
C ILE A 508 6.78 33.66 3.06
N ILE A 509 5.66 34.02 3.70
CA ILE A 509 5.50 35.26 4.46
C ILE A 509 6.18 35.12 5.81
N LYS A 510 5.95 33.99 6.48
CA LYS A 510 6.54 33.67 7.76
C LYS A 510 6.58 32.16 7.97
N GLY A 511 7.67 31.69 8.57
CA GLY A 511 7.83 30.33 9.07
C GLY A 511 8.00 30.31 10.57
N TRP A 512 7.48 29.29 11.25
CA TRP A 512 7.65 29.06 12.67
C TRP A 512 8.24 27.67 12.89
N GLY A 513 9.27 27.55 13.73
CA GLY A 513 9.82 26.26 14.13
C GLY A 513 8.94 25.49 15.12
N LYS A 514 8.19 26.22 15.95
CA LYS A 514 7.22 25.71 16.92
C LYS A 514 5.98 26.59 16.89
N LEU A 515 4.81 25.97 16.80
CA LEU A 515 3.54 26.69 16.76
C LEU A 515 3.30 27.47 18.04
N LYS A 516 2.90 28.72 17.88
CA LYS A 516 2.12 29.46 18.87
C LYS A 516 0.86 29.92 18.16
N GLU A 517 -0.27 29.30 18.49
CA GLU A 517 -1.56 29.53 17.80
C GLU A 517 -1.90 31.02 17.70
N ALA A 518 -1.70 31.78 18.79
CA ALA A 518 -1.94 33.21 18.84
C ALA A 518 -1.12 34.01 17.81
N GLU A 519 0.13 33.61 17.56
CA GLU A 519 0.99 34.31 16.58
C GLU A 519 0.54 34.02 15.14
N LEU A 520 0.15 32.78 14.84
CA LEU A 520 -0.37 32.42 13.52
C LEU A 520 -1.74 33.08 13.27
N ARG A 521 -2.60 33.10 14.28
CA ARG A 521 -3.90 33.81 14.25
C ARG A 521 -3.71 35.30 13.95
N GLN A 522 -2.79 35.97 14.64
CA GLN A 522 -2.47 37.37 14.38
C GLN A 522 -1.95 37.55 12.94
N ALA A 523 -1.01 36.72 12.49
CA ALA A 523 -0.47 36.81 11.14
C ALA A 523 -1.54 36.61 10.05
N LEU A 524 -2.50 35.71 10.27
CA LEU A 524 -3.66 35.54 9.38
C LEU A 524 -4.58 36.75 9.43
N SER A 525 -4.88 37.27 10.63
CA SER A 525 -5.69 38.47 10.81
C SER A 525 -5.13 39.68 10.07
N ASP A 526 -3.81 39.86 10.09
CA ASP A 526 -3.13 40.95 9.40
C ASP A 526 -3.21 40.85 7.86
N LYS A 527 -3.50 39.65 7.32
CA LYS A 527 -3.53 39.38 5.88
C LYS A 527 -4.92 39.26 5.29
N VAL A 528 -5.85 38.65 6.01
CA VAL A 528 -7.22 38.37 5.53
C VAL A 528 -8.31 38.94 6.43
N GLY A 529 -7.94 39.75 7.43
CA GLY A 529 -8.85 40.31 8.43
C GLY A 529 -9.16 39.36 9.58
N THR A 530 -9.77 39.87 10.63
CA THR A 530 -10.14 39.09 11.81
C THR A 530 -11.12 37.97 11.46
N ALA A 531 -10.99 36.83 12.14
CA ALA A 531 -11.95 35.73 12.02
C ALA A 531 -13.32 36.14 12.56
N ASN A 532 -14.38 35.57 11.97
CA ASN A 532 -15.75 35.84 12.41
C ASN A 532 -16.10 35.09 13.70
N THR A 533 -15.38 34.00 13.97
CA THR A 533 -15.48 33.14 15.16
C THR A 533 -14.09 32.93 15.74
N LEU A 534 -14.03 32.64 17.04
CA LEU A 534 -12.81 32.22 17.72
C LEU A 534 -13.02 30.81 18.24
N THR A 535 -12.68 29.83 17.42
CA THR A 535 -12.75 28.41 17.77
C THR A 535 -11.61 28.06 18.72
N THR A 536 -11.93 27.43 19.84
CA THR A 536 -10.97 26.87 20.79
C THR A 536 -10.86 25.35 20.61
N ILE A 537 -9.83 24.74 21.18
CA ILE A 537 -9.64 23.28 21.11
C ILE A 537 -10.84 22.53 21.72
N ASN A 538 -11.50 23.10 22.73
CA ASN A 538 -12.67 22.50 23.39
C ASN A 538 -13.93 22.50 22.50
N ASP A 539 -13.97 23.35 21.47
CA ASP A 539 -15.07 23.43 20.53
C ASP A 539 -14.95 22.36 19.42
N LEU A 540 -13.82 21.64 19.37
CA LEU A 540 -13.55 20.60 18.39
C LEU A 540 -13.83 19.22 18.98
N ASP A 541 -14.62 18.41 18.28
CA ASP A 541 -14.81 16.99 18.58
C ASP A 541 -13.62 16.17 18.05
N LEU A 542 -12.47 16.30 18.72
CA LEU A 542 -11.21 15.63 18.36
C LEU A 542 -10.71 14.70 19.48
N PRO A 543 -10.06 13.57 19.14
CA PRO A 543 -9.57 12.62 20.14
C PRO A 543 -8.49 13.19 21.07
N ILE A 544 -8.59 12.86 22.36
CA ILE A 544 -7.53 13.13 23.34
C ILE A 544 -6.46 12.05 23.24
N ILE A 545 -5.25 12.44 22.82
CA ILE A 545 -4.12 11.51 22.67
C ILE A 545 -3.44 11.32 24.03
N LYS A 546 -3.43 10.06 24.52
CA LYS A 546 -2.74 9.71 25.76
C LYS A 546 -1.23 9.89 25.63
N ARG A 547 -0.58 10.16 26.76
CA ARG A 547 0.89 10.28 26.85
C ARG A 547 1.52 8.90 26.61
N TYR A 548 2.58 8.88 25.80
CA TYR A 548 3.31 7.67 25.47
C TYR A 548 3.98 7.04 26.70
N GLU A 549 3.86 5.73 26.82
CA GLU A 549 4.62 4.93 27.78
C GLU A 549 6.02 4.64 27.23
N LYS A 550 7.03 4.69 28.11
CA LYS A 550 8.41 4.40 27.74
C LYS A 550 8.58 2.88 27.65
N ARG A 551 9.01 2.36 26.49
CA ARG A 551 9.39 0.94 26.36
C ARG A 551 10.67 0.64 27.15
N SER A 552 10.76 -0.57 27.71
CA SER A 552 12.01 -1.07 28.31
C SER A 552 13.05 -1.36 27.22
N ASN A 553 14.32 -1.12 27.53
CA ASN A 553 15.47 -1.47 26.67
C ASN A 553 16.29 -2.53 27.39
N GLU A 554 15.60 -3.64 27.63
CA GLU A 554 16.17 -4.82 28.29
C GLU A 554 16.51 -5.84 27.21
N ASP A 555 17.61 -6.54 27.41
CA ASP A 555 17.97 -7.69 26.59
C ASP A 555 16.93 -8.80 26.76
N THR A 556 16.46 -9.35 25.64
CA THR A 556 15.71 -10.60 25.60
C THR A 556 16.29 -11.47 24.48
N ASN A 557 15.80 -12.70 24.36
CA ASN A 557 16.22 -13.62 23.30
C ASN A 557 15.91 -13.10 21.88
N ILE A 558 15.02 -12.11 21.73
CA ILE A 558 14.58 -11.57 20.43
C ILE A 558 14.78 -10.05 20.31
N THR A 559 15.07 -9.34 21.41
CA THR A 559 15.36 -7.90 21.44
C THR A 559 16.72 -7.64 22.03
N ILE A 560 17.51 -6.80 21.38
CA ILE A 560 18.85 -6.48 21.87
C ILE A 560 18.84 -5.09 22.52
N HIS A 561 19.55 -4.96 23.63
CA HIS A 561 19.86 -3.70 24.26
C HIS A 561 20.58 -2.78 23.27
N ARG A 562 19.94 -1.63 23.00
CA ARG A 562 20.49 -0.61 22.11
C ARG A 562 21.22 0.43 22.95
N PRO A 563 22.56 0.53 22.86
CA PRO A 563 23.31 1.54 23.59
C PRO A 563 22.92 2.94 23.11
N GLU A 564 23.17 3.93 23.96
CA GLU A 564 23.03 5.33 23.57
C GLU A 564 24.13 5.73 22.58
N GLY A 565 23.80 6.61 21.64
CA GLY A 565 24.75 7.20 20.68
C GLY A 565 24.78 6.55 19.30
N LEU A 566 23.86 5.63 18.97
CA LEU A 566 23.75 5.07 17.62
C LEU A 566 23.21 6.09 16.61
N ASN A 567 23.69 6.01 15.38
CA ASN A 567 23.23 6.81 14.25
C ASN A 567 22.36 5.95 13.34
N ILE A 568 21.17 6.43 13.00
CA ILE A 568 20.31 5.75 12.03
C ILE A 568 20.92 5.93 10.64
N LEU A 569 21.09 4.84 9.90
CA LEU A 569 21.72 4.84 8.58
C LEU A 569 20.69 5.05 7.47
N ALA A 570 21.13 5.65 6.37
CA ALA A 570 20.32 5.77 5.17
C ALA A 570 20.16 4.40 4.47
N ILE A 571 18.91 3.98 4.26
CA ILE A 571 18.57 2.74 3.55
C ILE A 571 17.78 3.03 2.27
N GLU A 572 17.99 2.19 1.24
CA GLU A 572 17.26 2.25 -0.03
C GLU A 572 16.66 0.87 -0.35
N PRO A 573 15.33 0.71 -0.36
CA PRO A 573 14.71 -0.52 -0.86
C PRO A 573 14.97 -0.70 -2.36
N LYS A 574 15.38 -1.90 -2.80
CA LYS A 574 15.68 -2.16 -4.22
C LYS A 574 14.43 -2.25 -5.09
N ASN A 575 13.32 -2.70 -4.52
CA ASN A 575 12.03 -2.84 -5.20
C ASN A 575 10.98 -1.97 -4.48
N PRO A 576 10.97 -0.65 -4.70
CA PRO A 576 10.03 0.24 -3.99
C PRO A 576 8.56 -0.03 -4.34
N GLU A 577 8.26 -0.74 -5.43
CA GLU A 577 6.89 -1.11 -5.79
C GLU A 577 6.32 -2.27 -4.95
N ASP A 578 7.19 -3.02 -4.25
CA ASP A 578 6.78 -4.13 -3.39
C ASP A 578 6.13 -3.62 -2.10
N THR A 579 5.33 -4.46 -1.46
CA THR A 579 4.77 -4.19 -0.12
C THR A 579 5.66 -4.77 0.96
N TYR A 580 6.15 -3.92 1.87
CA TYR A 580 7.08 -4.33 2.93
C TYR A 580 6.37 -4.62 4.26
N TYR A 581 5.93 -5.87 4.44
CA TYR A 581 5.30 -6.34 5.68
C TYR A 581 6.25 -6.31 6.88
N VAL A 582 7.54 -6.51 6.64
CA VAL A 582 8.60 -6.32 7.62
C VAL A 582 9.58 -5.30 7.05
N LYS A 583 9.97 -4.32 7.88
CA LYS A 583 10.83 -3.20 7.48
C LYS A 583 12.16 -3.23 8.20
N LEU A 584 13.22 -3.01 7.44
CA LEU A 584 14.57 -2.84 7.96
C LEU A 584 14.73 -1.46 8.59
N ARG A 585 15.42 -1.43 9.73
CA ARG A 585 16.12 -0.25 10.25
C ARG A 585 17.57 -0.64 10.49
N ALA A 586 18.49 0.17 9.98
CA ALA A 586 19.92 -0.01 10.18
C ALA A 586 20.47 1.13 11.04
N GLU A 587 21.34 0.81 11.99
CA GLU A 587 22.01 1.79 12.85
C GLU A 587 23.48 1.46 13.01
N ALA A 588 24.34 2.47 13.11
CA ALA A 588 25.76 2.29 13.36
C ALA A 588 26.17 2.97 14.65
N ASP A 589 27.13 2.38 15.37
CA ASP A 589 27.89 3.14 16.35
C ASP A 589 28.77 4.20 15.67
N ARG A 590 29.35 5.07 16.50
CA ARG A 590 30.19 6.16 16.03
C ARG A 590 31.52 5.65 15.46
N GLU A 591 32.07 4.58 16.03
CA GLU A 591 33.35 4.02 15.63
C GLU A 591 33.29 3.51 14.17
N LEU A 592 32.19 2.85 13.79
CA LEU A 592 31.98 2.39 12.42
C LEU A 592 31.95 3.54 11.43
N LEU A 593 31.28 4.64 11.78
CA LEU A 593 31.20 5.82 10.91
C LEU A 593 32.52 6.58 10.78
N GLU A 594 33.35 6.59 11.83
CA GLU A 594 34.61 7.35 11.86
C GLU A 594 35.80 6.56 11.32
N THR A 595 35.86 5.25 11.61
CA THR A 595 37.04 4.43 11.34
C THR A 595 36.82 3.35 10.29
N GLY A 596 35.56 3.04 9.96
CA GLY A 596 35.21 1.90 9.13
C GLY A 596 35.11 0.57 9.87
N ASN A 597 35.32 0.57 11.19
CA ASN A 597 35.25 -0.60 12.05
C ASN A 597 34.30 -0.32 13.22
N GLY A 598 33.40 -1.24 13.52
CA GLY A 598 32.45 -1.09 14.63
C GLY A 598 31.17 -1.85 14.39
N LYS A 599 30.13 -1.53 15.18
CA LYS A 599 28.87 -2.28 15.20
C LYS A 599 27.82 -1.68 14.28
N LEU A 600 27.24 -2.55 13.46
CA LEU A 600 26.03 -2.33 12.68
C LEU A 600 24.86 -3.07 13.36
N GLY A 601 23.88 -2.32 13.83
CA GLY A 601 22.62 -2.82 14.35
C GLY A 601 21.61 -2.97 13.22
N LEU A 602 21.06 -4.18 13.05
CA LEU A 602 19.99 -4.48 12.10
C LEU A 602 18.71 -4.80 12.87
N GLY A 603 17.64 -4.07 12.61
CA GLY A 603 16.32 -4.34 13.19
C GLY A 603 15.28 -4.58 12.11
N PHE A 604 14.48 -5.62 12.29
CA PHE A 604 13.41 -6.03 11.38
C PHE A 604 12.07 -5.98 12.11
N PHE A 605 11.17 -5.13 11.63
CA PHE A 605 9.94 -4.77 12.33
C PHE A 605 8.72 -5.11 11.48
N PRO A 606 7.82 -6.00 11.94
CA PRO A 606 6.49 -6.15 11.35
C PRO A 606 5.75 -4.81 11.36
N ASP A 607 5.18 -4.41 10.21
CA ASP A 607 4.45 -3.15 10.09
C ASP A 607 2.99 -3.29 10.57
N PRO A 608 2.60 -2.61 11.68
CA PRO A 608 1.24 -2.67 12.19
C PRO A 608 0.20 -2.04 11.23
N ILE A 609 0.60 -1.15 10.32
CA ILE A 609 -0.32 -0.56 9.34
C ILE A 609 -0.84 -1.62 8.36
N LEU A 610 -0.04 -2.66 8.13
CA LEU A 610 -0.36 -3.79 7.27
C LEU A 610 -0.93 -4.98 8.06
N ASP A 611 -1.17 -4.83 9.36
CA ASP A 611 -1.52 -5.94 10.27
C ASP A 611 -0.45 -7.05 10.27
N ALA A 612 0.82 -6.66 10.06
CA ALA A 612 1.88 -7.63 9.91
C ALA A 612 2.35 -8.21 11.25
N HIS A 613 2.62 -9.51 11.26
CA HIS A 613 3.15 -10.23 12.41
C HIS A 613 4.11 -11.36 11.96
N TRP A 614 4.94 -11.82 12.90
CA TRP A 614 5.73 -13.03 12.71
C TRP A 614 4.87 -14.26 12.91
N ASN A 615 5.01 -15.25 12.03
CA ASN A 615 4.50 -16.59 12.25
C ASN A 615 5.63 -17.48 12.78
N ASN A 616 5.63 -17.78 14.07
CA ASN A 616 6.66 -18.58 14.73
C ASN A 616 6.58 -20.08 14.36
N LEU A 617 5.57 -20.52 13.63
CA LEU A 617 5.49 -21.88 13.09
C LEU A 617 6.23 -22.04 11.76
N THR A 618 6.49 -20.95 11.04
CA THR A 618 7.27 -20.95 9.79
C THR A 618 8.79 -20.98 10.03
N PRO A 619 9.62 -21.26 9.02
CA PRO A 619 11.06 -21.03 9.12
C PRO A 619 11.38 -19.60 9.59
N PRO A 620 12.38 -19.41 10.47
CA PRO A 620 12.72 -18.08 10.95
C PRO A 620 13.20 -17.17 9.83
N MET A 621 13.04 -15.86 10.01
CA MET A 621 13.60 -14.90 9.07
C MET A 621 15.13 -15.04 9.03
N LYS A 622 15.73 -14.84 7.85
CA LYS A 622 17.18 -14.85 7.63
C LYS A 622 17.59 -13.59 6.87
N TYR A 623 18.68 -12.94 7.28
CA TYR A 623 19.35 -11.94 6.45
C TYR A 623 20.67 -12.46 5.91
N VAL A 624 21.09 -11.91 4.77
CA VAL A 624 22.40 -12.13 4.15
C VAL A 624 22.96 -10.79 3.72
N LEU A 625 24.21 -10.49 4.09
CA LEU A 625 24.92 -9.29 3.66
C LEU A 625 25.87 -9.59 2.50
N GLU A 626 25.80 -8.77 1.46
CA GLU A 626 26.79 -8.70 0.39
C GLU A 626 27.65 -7.44 0.63
N LEU A 627 28.96 -7.65 0.77
CA LEU A 627 29.90 -6.64 1.26
C LEU A 627 30.79 -6.12 0.11
N PRO A 628 31.21 -4.84 0.14
CA PRO A 628 32.24 -4.33 -0.75
C PRO A 628 33.60 -5.04 -0.58
N GLU A 629 34.46 -4.90 -1.58
CA GLU A 629 35.82 -5.45 -1.54
C GLU A 629 36.61 -4.88 -0.36
N GLY A 630 37.23 -5.77 0.44
CA GLY A 630 38.01 -5.42 1.62
C GLY A 630 37.19 -5.21 2.90
N VAL A 631 35.86 -5.32 2.84
CA VAL A 631 34.96 -5.21 4.00
C VAL A 631 34.59 -6.60 4.51
N THR A 632 34.59 -6.79 5.82
CA THR A 632 34.15 -8.05 6.47
C THR A 632 33.04 -7.78 7.47
N ALA A 633 32.15 -8.76 7.63
CA ALA A 633 31.02 -8.70 8.57
C ALA A 633 30.94 -9.98 9.39
N SER A 634 30.69 -9.86 10.70
CA SER A 634 30.51 -11.00 11.59
C SER A 634 29.31 -10.78 12.53
N PRO A 635 28.21 -11.55 12.38
CA PRO A 635 27.95 -12.52 11.33
C PRO A 635 27.50 -11.85 10.02
N GLN A 636 28.03 -12.31 8.89
CA GLN A 636 27.61 -11.84 7.55
C GLN A 636 26.19 -12.30 7.18
N GLU A 637 25.72 -13.42 7.74
CA GLU A 637 24.34 -13.87 7.65
C GLU A 637 23.89 -14.45 8.99
N ALA A 638 22.62 -14.28 9.34
CA ALA A 638 22.04 -14.91 10.53
C ALA A 638 20.53 -15.14 10.36
N SER A 639 20.02 -16.13 11.11
CA SER A 639 18.58 -16.38 11.24
C SER A 639 18.11 -15.94 12.62
N ALA A 640 16.90 -15.38 12.71
CA ALA A 640 16.36 -14.91 13.97
C ALA A 640 15.90 -16.08 14.85
N GLU A 641 15.97 -15.88 16.16
CA GLU A 641 15.21 -16.71 17.09
C GLU A 641 13.70 -16.46 16.93
N LYS A 642 12.92 -17.49 17.24
CA LYS A 642 11.45 -17.42 17.23
C LYS A 642 10.96 -16.82 18.55
N GLY A 643 9.91 -16.02 18.48
CA GLY A 643 9.29 -15.44 19.67
C GLY A 643 8.44 -16.47 20.43
N ALA A 644 7.86 -16.03 21.55
CA ALA A 644 6.93 -16.84 22.31
C ALA A 644 5.57 -16.95 21.60
N GLY A 645 4.94 -18.14 21.68
CA GLY A 645 3.64 -18.43 21.06
C GLY A 645 3.72 -18.64 19.54
N ASP A 646 2.56 -18.93 18.92
CA ASP A 646 2.47 -19.23 17.48
C ASP A 646 2.72 -18.01 16.59
N SER A 647 2.48 -16.81 17.12
CA SER A 647 2.71 -15.54 16.43
C SER A 647 3.06 -14.43 17.40
N ASP A 648 3.84 -13.45 16.94
CA ASP A 648 4.15 -12.24 17.70
C ASP A 648 4.48 -11.05 16.81
N THR A 649 4.59 -9.86 17.38
CA THR A 649 4.93 -8.61 16.68
C THR A 649 6.27 -8.02 17.16
N ASN A 650 7.06 -8.77 17.93
CA ASN A 650 8.31 -8.27 18.47
C ASN A 650 9.33 -8.10 17.34
N PRO A 651 10.15 -7.05 17.34
CA PRO A 651 11.18 -6.91 16.31
C PRO A 651 12.20 -8.05 16.41
N ARG A 652 12.87 -8.35 15.29
CA ARG A 652 14.05 -9.23 15.27
C ARG A 652 15.29 -8.37 15.06
N GLN A 653 16.26 -8.48 15.95
CA GLN A 653 17.39 -7.56 16.01
C GLN A 653 18.72 -8.31 16.04
N PHE A 654 19.75 -7.72 15.43
CA PHE A 654 21.09 -8.31 15.33
C PHE A 654 22.18 -7.25 15.47
N TRP A 655 23.29 -7.62 16.11
CA TRP A 655 24.56 -6.92 16.00
C TRP A 655 25.45 -7.59 14.96
N VAL A 656 26.05 -6.77 14.11
CA VAL A 656 27.03 -7.20 13.12
C VAL A 656 28.30 -6.38 13.31
N GLU A 657 29.41 -7.06 13.58
CA GLU A 657 30.74 -6.45 13.62
C GLU A 657 31.21 -6.21 12.19
N ILE A 658 31.42 -4.96 11.80
CA ILE A 658 31.93 -4.56 10.49
C ILE A 658 33.39 -4.15 10.62
N LYS A 659 34.23 -4.56 9.66
CA LYS A 659 35.63 -4.10 9.56
C LYS A 659 35.99 -3.71 8.14
N GLY A 660 36.76 -2.64 8.01
CA GLY A 660 37.33 -2.17 6.74
C GLY A 660 36.36 -1.38 5.85
N ALA A 661 35.18 -1.00 6.35
CA ALA A 661 34.24 -0.17 5.60
C ALA A 661 34.78 1.26 5.40
N LYS A 662 34.45 1.89 4.30
CA LYS A 662 34.76 3.29 4.04
C LYS A 662 33.51 4.15 4.18
N PRO A 663 33.65 5.43 4.54
CA PRO A 663 32.54 6.37 4.40
C PRO A 663 32.00 6.31 2.96
N SER A 664 30.68 6.26 2.81
CA SER A 664 29.95 6.05 1.53
C SER A 664 29.90 4.64 0.96
N ASP A 665 30.52 3.65 1.61
CA ASP A 665 30.31 2.25 1.24
C ASP A 665 28.84 1.86 1.34
N LYS A 666 28.46 0.93 0.47
CA LYS A 666 27.12 0.38 0.36
C LYS A 666 27.16 -1.10 0.69
N ILE A 667 26.41 -1.51 1.70
CA ILE A 667 26.21 -2.91 2.04
C ILE A 667 24.85 -3.32 1.50
N GLU A 668 24.79 -4.35 0.66
CA GLU A 668 23.52 -4.87 0.17
C GLU A 668 23.03 -5.94 1.16
N LEU A 669 21.76 -5.83 1.57
CA LEU A 669 21.11 -6.76 2.47
C LEU A 669 19.99 -7.47 1.73
N THR A 670 20.02 -8.81 1.73
CA THR A 670 18.89 -9.64 1.31
C THR A 670 18.20 -10.20 2.55
N LEU A 671 16.90 -9.90 2.70
CA LEU A 671 16.03 -10.36 3.78
C LEU A 671 15.09 -11.44 3.24
N HIS A 672 15.17 -12.64 3.81
CA HIS A 672 14.21 -13.72 3.59
C HIS A 672 13.31 -13.86 4.82
N TYR A 673 12.00 -13.81 4.63
CA TYR A 673 11.06 -13.87 5.74
C TYR A 673 9.67 -14.31 5.29
N TYR A 674 8.79 -14.63 6.24
CA TYR A 674 7.37 -14.79 5.96
C TYR A 674 6.63 -13.50 6.34
N GLY A 675 6.05 -12.82 5.35
CA GLY A 675 5.17 -11.67 5.56
C GLY A 675 3.77 -12.17 5.87
N CYS A 676 3.35 -12.07 7.12
CA CYS A 676 2.08 -12.62 7.60
C CYS A 676 1.17 -11.54 8.16
N THR A 677 -0.11 -11.62 7.84
CA THR A 677 -1.22 -10.81 8.31
C THR A 677 -2.35 -11.75 8.75
N SER A 678 -3.43 -11.23 9.33
CA SER A 678 -4.59 -12.06 9.71
C SER A 678 -5.19 -12.90 8.58
N SER A 679 -4.96 -12.55 7.32
CA SER A 679 -5.54 -13.20 6.14
C SER A 679 -4.54 -13.88 5.21
N MET A 680 -3.23 -13.70 5.42
CA MET A 680 -2.20 -14.13 4.48
C MET A 680 -0.90 -14.44 5.22
N CYS A 681 -0.14 -15.44 4.79
CA CYS A 681 1.22 -15.66 5.26
C CYS A 681 2.06 -16.23 4.12
N LYS A 682 2.98 -15.42 3.57
CA LYS A 682 3.75 -15.77 2.37
C LYS A 682 5.25 -15.60 2.57
N ALA A 683 6.04 -16.50 2.01
CA ALA A 683 7.49 -16.35 1.93
C ALA A 683 7.82 -15.19 0.99
N LEU A 684 8.71 -14.30 1.43
CA LEU A 684 9.11 -13.09 0.73
C LEU A 684 10.62 -12.92 0.80
N THR A 685 11.17 -12.30 -0.24
CA THR A 685 12.56 -11.86 -0.28
C THR A 685 12.61 -10.39 -0.66
N HIS A 686 13.13 -9.56 0.23
CA HIS A 686 13.34 -8.13 -0.04
C HIS A 686 14.81 -7.79 0.01
N LYS A 687 15.23 -6.82 -0.82
CA LYS A 687 16.61 -6.35 -0.86
C LYS A 687 16.69 -4.87 -0.52
N TYR A 688 17.72 -4.52 0.24
CA TYR A 688 18.02 -3.16 0.66
C TYR A 688 19.48 -2.82 0.38
N THR A 689 19.74 -1.56 0.08
CA THR A 689 21.07 -0.97 0.20
C THR A 689 21.16 -0.22 1.52
N ILE A 690 22.13 -0.56 2.35
CA ILE A 690 22.49 0.19 3.55
C ILE A 690 23.70 1.06 3.21
N ASN A 691 23.56 2.37 3.34
CA ASN A 691 24.66 3.30 3.17
C ASN A 691 25.35 3.50 4.53
N ILE A 692 26.68 3.42 4.59
CA ILE A 692 27.47 3.75 5.80
C ILE A 692 27.56 5.27 5.97
N THR A 693 26.40 5.90 6.11
CA THR A 693 26.19 7.33 6.33
C THR A 693 24.89 7.53 7.10
N PRO A 694 24.85 8.44 8.10
CA PRO A 694 23.61 8.77 8.79
C PRO A 694 22.51 9.23 7.82
N GLU A 695 21.27 8.84 8.09
CA GLU A 695 20.14 9.32 7.31
C GLU A 695 19.88 10.81 7.55
N ASN A 696 19.39 11.50 6.52
CA ASN A 696 19.00 12.90 6.61
C ASN A 696 17.47 13.07 6.58
N LYS A 697 16.75 12.20 7.29
CA LYS A 697 15.28 12.30 7.47
C LYS A 697 14.90 12.94 8.81
N GLY A 698 15.89 13.22 9.65
CA GLY A 698 15.72 13.81 10.96
C GLY A 698 14.99 12.89 11.94
N ALA A 699 14.98 11.58 11.72
CA ALA A 699 14.43 10.64 12.69
C ALA A 699 15.27 10.59 13.97
N ARG A 700 14.64 10.25 15.08
CA ARG A 700 15.23 10.12 16.42
C ARG A 700 14.54 9.00 17.17
N THR A 701 15.30 8.15 17.84
CA THR A 701 14.73 7.12 18.71
C THR A 701 14.05 7.81 19.92
N PHE A 702 12.84 7.38 20.26
CA PHE A 702 12.12 7.94 21.41
C PHE A 702 12.59 7.23 22.69
N GLY A 703 13.21 7.96 23.60
CA GLY A 703 13.69 7.41 24.88
C GLY A 703 15.05 6.70 24.86
N PHE A 704 15.63 6.50 23.68
CA PHE A 704 17.00 6.01 23.42
C PHE A 704 17.65 6.97 22.40
N ASN A 705 18.97 7.15 22.40
CA ASN A 705 19.65 8.18 21.57
C ASN A 705 19.23 9.63 21.83
N LYS A 706 19.58 10.19 22.99
CA LYS A 706 19.88 11.64 23.07
C LYS A 706 21.20 11.91 22.36
N GLY A 707 21.23 11.80 21.04
CA GLY A 707 22.38 12.26 20.25
C GLY A 707 22.57 13.77 20.46
N ASN A 708 23.79 14.18 20.82
CA ASN A 708 24.14 15.58 21.07
C ASN A 708 24.00 16.42 19.79
N GLN A 709 22.91 17.18 19.67
CA GLN A 709 22.87 18.38 18.82
C GLN A 709 23.23 19.67 19.61
N GLN A 710 23.76 19.57 20.82
CA GLN A 710 23.98 20.74 21.69
C GLN A 710 25.42 21.25 21.82
N GLU A 711 26.42 20.71 21.10
CA GLU A 711 27.79 21.24 21.21
C GLU A 711 28.26 22.15 20.08
N ASN A 712 27.53 22.27 18.95
CA ASN A 712 27.97 23.13 17.83
C ASN A 712 27.15 24.42 17.61
N GLN A 713 26.23 24.80 18.52
CA GLN A 713 25.49 26.08 18.43
C GLN A 713 25.25 26.78 19.77
N LYS A 714 26.22 26.74 20.70
CA LYS A 714 26.23 27.63 21.87
C LYS A 714 27.55 28.39 21.99
N GLY A 715 27.94 29.06 20.90
CA GLY A 715 28.61 30.35 21.02
C GLY A 715 27.51 31.41 21.17
N ASN A 716 27.49 32.11 22.30
CA ASN A 716 26.62 33.26 22.60
C ASN A 716 25.11 32.98 22.81
N GLN A 717 24.72 32.65 24.04
CA GLN A 717 23.86 33.51 24.87
C GLN A 717 23.57 32.87 26.23
N LYS A 718 23.66 33.71 27.26
CA LYS A 718 23.63 33.41 28.69
C LYS A 718 22.30 32.77 29.13
N ASP A 719 22.38 31.63 29.82
CA ASP A 719 21.27 30.98 30.51
C ASP A 719 20.92 31.76 31.80
N ASN A 720 19.69 32.29 31.87
CA ASN A 720 18.98 32.61 33.10
C ASN A 720 17.87 31.56 33.29
N ASN A 721 18.08 30.58 34.17
CA ASN A 721 17.15 30.20 35.25
C ASN A 721 17.43 28.80 35.84
N ASN A 722 17.90 28.85 37.09
CA ASN A 722 17.71 27.95 38.23
C ASN A 722 16.98 26.61 38.03
N SER A 723 17.74 25.54 38.22
CA SER A 723 17.30 24.33 38.94
C SER A 723 18.35 24.04 40.04
N PRO A 724 17.98 23.71 41.29
CA PRO A 724 18.95 23.50 42.36
C PRO A 724 19.72 22.20 42.13
N GLN A 725 21.02 22.30 41.85
CA GLN A 725 21.94 21.15 41.80
C GLN A 725 22.11 20.59 43.22
N SER A 726 22.05 19.27 43.38
CA SER A 726 22.31 18.59 44.67
C SER A 726 23.77 18.79 45.09
N SER A 727 24.03 18.87 46.39
CA SER A 727 25.38 19.05 46.97
C SER A 727 26.35 17.97 46.49
N GLU A 728 25.87 16.73 46.37
CA GLU A 728 26.64 15.57 45.89
C GLU A 728 27.08 15.70 44.42
N ALA A 729 26.21 16.26 43.55
CA ALA A 729 26.56 16.49 42.15
C ALA A 729 27.58 17.63 41.99
N ILE A 730 27.59 18.60 42.91
CA ILE A 730 28.59 19.67 42.94
C ILE A 730 29.94 19.11 43.41
N LEU A 731 29.92 18.29 44.47
CA LEU A 731 31.12 17.67 45.04
C LEU A 731 31.82 16.78 44.03
N LYS A 732 31.09 15.83 43.42
CA LYS A 732 31.64 14.90 42.41
C LYS A 732 32.24 15.59 41.17
N ARG A 733 31.83 16.83 40.90
CA ARG A 733 32.35 17.61 39.76
C ARG A 733 33.59 18.44 40.13
N MET A 734 33.72 18.86 41.39
CA MET A 734 34.70 19.87 41.80
C MET A 734 35.83 19.29 42.65
N ASP A 735 35.56 18.24 43.42
CA ASP A 735 36.57 17.46 44.14
C ASP A 735 37.43 16.70 43.11
N ALA A 736 38.54 17.30 42.71
CA ALA A 736 39.38 16.81 41.63
C ALA A 736 40.35 15.74 42.13
N ASN A 737 40.68 15.77 43.42
CA ASN A 737 41.54 14.78 44.07
C ASN A 737 40.74 13.61 44.70
N ASN A 738 39.41 13.67 44.70
CA ASN A 738 38.47 12.69 45.28
C ASN A 738 38.63 12.49 46.79
N ASP A 739 38.93 13.54 47.54
CA ASP A 739 39.09 13.48 49.00
C ASP A 739 37.79 13.65 49.80
N GLY A 740 36.66 13.81 49.09
CA GLY A 740 35.32 13.97 49.65
C GLY A 740 35.00 15.40 50.08
N LYS A 741 35.88 16.37 49.81
CA LYS A 741 35.72 17.80 50.11
C LYS A 741 36.18 18.65 48.93
N ILE A 742 35.88 19.95 48.94
CA ILE A 742 36.34 20.88 47.89
C ILE A 742 37.31 21.87 48.51
N SER A 743 38.58 21.83 48.11
CA SER A 743 39.57 22.83 48.49
C SER A 743 39.35 24.17 47.77
N LYS A 744 39.96 25.24 48.29
CA LYS A 744 39.87 26.58 47.67
C LYS A 744 40.44 26.64 46.25
N SER A 745 41.42 25.79 45.95
CA SER A 745 41.99 25.61 44.62
C SER A 745 41.03 24.93 43.64
N GLU A 746 40.21 24.01 44.14
CA GLU A 746 39.25 23.22 43.37
C GLU A 746 37.93 23.95 43.12
N ALA A 747 37.55 24.85 44.02
CA ALA A 747 36.37 25.68 43.88
C ALA A 747 36.43 26.54 42.61
N LYS A 748 35.33 26.55 41.84
CA LYS A 748 35.19 27.30 40.58
C LYS A 748 33.90 28.13 40.58
N GLY A 749 33.93 29.27 39.88
CA GLY A 749 32.78 30.18 39.77
C GLY A 749 32.34 30.76 41.12
N LYS A 750 31.02 30.92 41.32
CA LYS A 750 30.43 31.52 42.53
C LYS A 750 30.81 30.83 43.84
N LEU A 751 31.18 29.54 43.81
CA LEU A 751 31.65 28.83 45.01
C LEU A 751 33.05 29.27 45.43
N LYS A 752 33.91 29.68 44.47
CA LYS A 752 35.24 30.25 44.75
C LYS A 752 35.14 31.65 45.33
N GLU A 753 34.23 32.46 44.78
CA GLU A 753 33.97 33.83 45.23
C GLU A 753 33.44 33.85 46.67
N ASN A 754 32.53 32.94 47.01
CA ASN A 754 31.95 32.84 48.34
C ASN A 754 32.58 31.71 49.18
N PHE A 755 33.80 31.28 48.86
CA PHE A 755 34.42 30.10 49.48
C PHE A 755 34.51 30.26 51.00
N ASN A 756 35.01 31.40 51.45
CA ASN A 756 35.18 31.70 52.88
C ASN A 756 33.83 31.88 53.63
N GLU A 757 32.73 32.14 52.92
CA GLU A 757 31.39 32.22 53.52
C GLU A 757 30.71 30.84 53.62
N ARG A 758 31.13 29.92 52.75
CA ARG A 758 30.61 28.55 52.65
C ARG A 758 31.35 27.58 53.56
N ASP A 759 32.66 27.75 53.68
CA ASP A 759 33.54 27.09 54.65
C ASP A 759 33.26 27.66 56.05
N LYS A 760 32.26 27.08 56.73
CA LYS A 760 31.74 27.60 58.00
C LYS A 760 32.68 27.31 59.15
N ASN A 761 33.40 26.20 59.09
CA ASN A 761 34.36 25.81 60.11
C ASN A 761 35.75 26.42 59.87
N LYS A 762 35.97 27.08 58.72
CA LYS A 762 37.22 27.76 58.29
C LYS A 762 38.41 26.80 58.20
N ASP A 763 38.14 25.54 57.90
CA ASP A 763 39.19 24.52 57.80
C ASP A 763 39.90 24.51 56.43
N GLY A 764 39.46 25.37 55.51
CA GLY A 764 40.03 25.53 54.17
C GLY A 764 39.37 24.65 53.11
N TYR A 765 38.34 23.86 53.48
CA TYR A 765 37.63 22.93 52.62
C TYR A 765 36.12 23.13 52.75
N ILE A 766 35.36 22.78 51.71
CA ILE A 766 33.89 22.79 51.73
C ILE A 766 33.39 21.37 51.60
N THR A 767 32.63 20.92 52.59
CA THR A 767 32.01 19.58 52.64
C THR A 767 30.62 19.55 52.00
N ALA A 768 30.06 18.35 51.78
CA ALA A 768 28.71 18.17 51.23
C ALA A 768 27.64 18.89 52.06
N ASP A 769 27.79 18.87 53.38
CA ASP A 769 26.86 19.48 54.33
C ASP A 769 26.88 21.02 54.27
N GLU A 770 28.04 21.60 53.93
CA GLU A 770 28.21 23.04 53.71
C GLU A 770 27.72 23.51 52.33
N LEU A 771 27.55 22.56 51.38
CA LEU A 771 26.96 22.82 50.08
C LEU A 771 25.44 22.88 50.10
N THR A 772 24.79 22.23 51.06
CA THR A 772 23.33 22.22 51.22
C THR A 772 22.76 23.58 51.65
N ARG A 773 21.88 24.16 50.82
CA ARG A 773 21.00 25.27 51.22
C ARG A 773 19.99 24.76 52.24
N ARG A 774 20.22 24.91 53.54
CA ARG A 774 19.13 24.82 54.54
C ARG A 774 18.26 26.08 54.40
N ASN A 775 17.01 25.88 54.01
CA ASN A 775 15.99 26.92 53.86
C ASN A 775 15.93 27.85 55.09
N ARG A 776 15.94 29.16 54.83
CA ARG A 776 15.12 30.13 55.55
C ARG A 776 14.18 30.75 54.53
#